data_AF-A0A9N9AEM9-F1
#
_entry.id   AF-A0A9N9AEM9-F1
#
_cell.length_a   1.000
_cell.length_b   1.000
_cell.length_c   1.000
_cell.angle_alpha   90.00
_cell.angle_beta   90.00
_cell.angle_gamma   90.00
#
_symmetry.space_group_name_H-M   'P 1'
#
loop_
_entity.id
_entity.type
_entity.pdbx_description
1 polymer ?
#
loop_
_entity_poly.entity_id
_entity_poly.type
_entity_poly.pdbx_seq_one_letter_code
_entity_poly.pdbx_strand_id
1 'polypeptide(L)'
;MAAPTTSTNDLSQEGLNASIDFTQVNLSEMSLAETQNHNDIESLLIPQYKEITSFLDEVVDEFEIGQLVHLESFGLYDAMSSIEIMDPKMDSGMILDSDLNKKPFEIKAQLKPEQVLWIMDRLFICEMTWHTGHSLSQTLFTCMYLHYVPELKPELFSNITDTSNDIADLNAETPIEFVILVLKAYVMGTVKCCQLVLDEMAKGNVYEEEDFATNKYGISIYEDFPESQAIKLLDDAETWMEQYGGPWIRLHAQNQISIAMKLLNGSQDEINVNNTLDLGVEVEGGNIPSFDPLINRKLISQTPPRPIRLLSAQERFLTYHAAQQPTPCAFSRSLLQSTVYTENRILGKISVYQLVKDSVTELTNPPYVYFTAKNEMDILTNGARIDEAKYKISKLIHTFVDSTMKPLTDYYRILCHNRSRQRRNMCKVLADWDLLQEESEHLDIELQSIIKEEPLKTDEGQSYSFHLSSWVYHHKLILMEEILFLGFELELYGNHEFVMIYWYLDYLLGVHCQHLERIHMHATDDRKFKKQKSLQYAPSSLSTVPLIISYQTFVVARQDICRGIRRIITALQKTGHFKPPQLEFDNESTRFWHRFKVYRTLGSPTMLTFQELKEMTQLDNITTLDLFNVSLRNFQSARTSIESLLSMKPSDTRMEYCHAEFIKDLRAMLRVCIANIVNLLKIIDEFKSINEPNKNQDNDGESNKKGHPSTFEDPKARIQIIKIRRVRFDFIWKDIRILIRLMTI
;
A
#
# COMPACT_ATOMS: atom_id res chain seq x y z
N MET A 1 -43.54 -33.44 7.52
CA MET A 1 -44.63 -32.57 7.03
C MET A 1 -44.28 -32.21 5.60
N ALA A 2 -44.48 -33.13 4.65
CA ALA A 2 -45.73 -33.44 3.95
C ALA A 2 -46.16 -32.31 2.98
N ALA A 3 -46.04 -32.64 1.68
CA ALA A 3 -46.39 -31.88 0.49
C ALA A 3 -47.91 -31.68 0.33
N PRO A 4 -48.34 -31.05 -0.80
CA PRO A 4 -48.98 -31.86 -1.85
C PRO A 4 -48.41 -31.51 -3.25
N THR A 5 -47.88 -32.46 -4.05
CA THR A 5 -48.51 -33.49 -4.94
C THR A 5 -49.33 -32.96 -6.13
N THR A 6 -48.63 -32.81 -7.26
CA THR A 6 -48.86 -33.36 -8.62
C THR A 6 -50.25 -33.73 -9.18
N SER A 7 -50.45 -33.24 -10.42
CA SER A 7 -50.93 -33.90 -11.66
C SER A 7 -52.42 -34.20 -11.89
N THR A 8 -52.98 -33.76 -13.03
CA THR A 8 -53.14 -34.61 -14.24
C THR A 8 -53.89 -33.91 -15.40
N ASN A 9 -53.38 -34.18 -16.62
CA ASN A 9 -54.05 -34.37 -17.93
C ASN A 9 -54.39 -33.18 -18.84
N ASP A 10 -53.48 -32.97 -19.81
CA ASP A 10 -53.65 -33.10 -21.26
C ASP A 10 -55.07 -33.22 -21.83
N LEU A 11 -55.40 -32.33 -22.79
CA LEU A 11 -55.73 -32.71 -24.17
C LEU A 11 -55.60 -31.49 -25.10
N SER A 12 -55.24 -31.81 -26.33
CA SER A 12 -54.55 -31.04 -27.35
C SER A 12 -55.44 -30.30 -28.35
N GLN A 13 -54.76 -29.46 -29.15
CA GLN A 13 -54.88 -29.24 -30.61
C GLN A 13 -55.58 -27.96 -31.12
N GLU A 14 -54.74 -27.07 -31.70
CA GLU A 14 -54.76 -26.49 -33.07
C GLU A 14 -54.24 -25.04 -33.03
N GLY A 15 -53.23 -24.57 -33.77
CA GLY A 15 -52.36 -25.16 -34.78
C GLY A 15 -51.18 -24.21 -35.06
N LEU A 16 -49.98 -24.78 -35.21
CA LEU A 16 -48.75 -24.15 -35.68
C LEU A 16 -48.65 -24.37 -37.19
N ASN A 17 -48.31 -23.34 -37.96
CA ASN A 17 -47.66 -23.48 -39.27
C ASN A 17 -47.03 -22.15 -39.68
N ALA A 18 -45.70 -22.13 -39.75
CA ALA A 18 -44.92 -21.85 -40.96
C ALA A 18 -43.54 -21.29 -40.60
N SER A 19 -42.58 -22.19 -40.45
CA SER A 19 -41.15 -21.97 -40.62
C SER A 19 -40.89 -21.59 -42.09
N ILE A 20 -40.09 -20.55 -42.36
CA ILE A 20 -39.59 -20.27 -43.71
C ILE A 20 -38.06 -20.42 -43.70
N ASP A 21 -37.63 -21.38 -44.52
CA ASP A 21 -36.25 -21.73 -44.88
C ASP A 21 -35.52 -20.57 -45.56
N PHE A 22 -34.26 -20.36 -45.17
CA PHE A 22 -33.28 -19.61 -45.96
C PHE A 22 -32.57 -20.57 -46.90
N THR A 23 -33.02 -20.69 -48.15
CA THR A 23 -32.18 -21.24 -49.23
C THR A 23 -32.34 -20.50 -50.56
N GLN A 24 -31.17 -20.10 -51.08
CA GLN A 24 -30.80 -19.95 -52.50
C GLN A 24 -31.68 -19.03 -53.38
N VAL A 25 -31.17 -17.82 -53.63
CA VAL A 25 -31.47 -17.10 -54.87
C VAL A 25 -30.23 -17.11 -55.77
N ASN A 26 -30.48 -17.58 -56.99
CA ASN A 26 -29.57 -17.91 -58.07
C ASN A 26 -28.94 -16.64 -58.68
N LEU A 27 -27.62 -16.64 -58.86
CA LEU A 27 -26.79 -15.49 -59.28
C LEU A 27 -26.58 -15.39 -60.82
N SER A 28 -27.49 -15.93 -61.64
CA SER A 28 -27.19 -16.23 -63.05
C SER A 28 -28.07 -15.53 -64.10
N GLU A 29 -28.98 -14.62 -63.73
CA GLU A 29 -29.74 -13.83 -64.70
C GLU A 29 -29.79 -12.36 -64.29
N MET A 30 -28.80 -11.57 -64.73
CA MET A 30 -28.95 -10.13 -65.01
C MET A 30 -27.74 -9.65 -65.81
N SER A 31 -27.84 -9.80 -67.13
CA SER A 31 -26.92 -9.20 -68.09
C SER A 31 -27.28 -7.73 -68.33
N LEU A 32 -26.30 -6.85 -68.09
CA LEU A 32 -26.01 -5.62 -68.82
C LEU A 32 -27.20 -4.76 -69.28
N ALA A 33 -27.60 -3.82 -68.42
CA ALA A 33 -28.05 -2.50 -68.85
C ALA A 33 -27.52 -1.47 -67.84
N GLU A 34 -26.60 -0.64 -68.30
CA GLU A 34 -25.91 0.38 -67.53
C GLU A 34 -26.85 1.55 -67.14
N THR A 35 -26.42 2.26 -66.10
CA THR A 35 -26.77 3.64 -65.72
C THR A 35 -28.17 3.91 -65.13
N GLN A 36 -28.26 3.88 -63.79
CA GLN A 36 -28.50 5.04 -62.91
C GLN A 36 -28.81 4.59 -61.47
N ASN A 37 -28.37 5.39 -60.49
CA ASN A 37 -28.63 5.35 -59.04
C ASN A 37 -27.87 4.34 -58.15
N HIS A 38 -26.66 4.73 -57.71
CA HIS A 38 -25.99 4.13 -56.55
C HIS A 38 -26.54 4.62 -55.19
N ASN A 39 -27.38 5.66 -55.16
CA ASN A 39 -27.90 6.26 -53.91
C ASN A 39 -29.14 5.54 -53.33
N ASP A 40 -29.83 4.70 -54.09
CA ASP A 40 -31.09 4.11 -53.63
C ASP A 40 -30.87 2.84 -52.78
N ILE A 41 -29.70 2.19 -52.88
CA ILE A 41 -29.40 0.95 -52.16
C ILE A 41 -29.03 1.22 -50.68
N GLU A 42 -28.36 2.34 -50.37
CA GLU A 42 -28.08 2.72 -48.97
C GLU A 42 -29.34 3.09 -48.19
N SER A 43 -30.36 3.63 -48.85
CA SER A 43 -31.62 4.03 -48.21
C SER A 43 -32.48 2.84 -47.71
N LEU A 44 -32.31 1.66 -48.31
CA LEU A 44 -33.04 0.44 -47.98
C LEU A 44 -32.51 -0.30 -46.74
N LEU A 45 -31.33 0.09 -46.24
CA LEU A 45 -30.67 -0.53 -45.06
C LEU A 45 -30.81 0.32 -43.78
N ILE A 46 -31.43 1.49 -43.85
CA ILE A 46 -31.60 2.39 -42.70
C ILE A 46 -32.88 2.01 -41.95
N PRO A 47 -32.85 1.77 -40.63
CA PRO A 47 -34.06 1.53 -39.84
C PRO A 47 -35.06 2.70 -39.98
N GLN A 48 -36.35 2.40 -40.15
CA GLN A 48 -37.37 3.44 -40.13
C GLN A 48 -37.54 3.99 -38.70
N TYR A 49 -37.18 5.26 -38.48
CA TYR A 49 -37.36 5.94 -37.21
C TYR A 49 -38.77 6.56 -37.10
N LYS A 50 -39.39 6.45 -35.93
CA LYS A 50 -40.67 7.11 -35.58
C LYS A 50 -40.43 8.09 -34.44
N GLU A 51 -40.83 9.34 -34.60
CA GLU A 51 -40.78 10.34 -33.53
C GLU A 51 -41.85 10.04 -32.46
N ILE A 52 -41.45 10.10 -31.18
CA ILE A 52 -42.32 9.83 -30.01
C ILE A 52 -42.29 10.95 -28.95
N THR A 53 -41.70 12.10 -29.25
CA THR A 53 -41.49 13.21 -28.29
C THR A 53 -42.80 13.67 -27.65
N SER A 54 -43.83 13.96 -28.46
CA SER A 54 -45.12 14.45 -27.96
C SER A 54 -45.84 13.45 -27.06
N PHE A 55 -45.68 12.14 -27.31
CA PHE A 55 -46.25 11.11 -26.45
C PHE A 55 -45.56 11.08 -25.07
N LEU A 56 -44.24 11.26 -25.03
CA LEU A 56 -43.50 11.30 -23.77
C LEU A 56 -43.89 12.53 -22.93
N ASP A 57 -44.02 13.70 -23.56
CA ASP A 57 -44.42 14.94 -22.87
C ASP A 57 -45.82 14.80 -22.24
N GLU A 58 -46.80 14.27 -22.99
CA GLU A 58 -48.16 14.03 -22.49
C GLU A 58 -48.20 13.06 -21.30
N VAL A 59 -47.41 11.98 -21.34
CA VAL A 59 -47.37 10.99 -20.26
C VAL A 59 -46.66 11.52 -19.02
N VAL A 60 -45.60 12.32 -19.18
CA VAL A 60 -44.86 12.91 -18.06
C VAL A 60 -45.70 13.94 -17.31
N ASP A 61 -46.58 14.68 -17.99
CA ASP A 61 -47.53 15.61 -17.37
C ASP A 61 -48.53 14.93 -16.41
N GLU A 62 -48.77 13.62 -16.57
CA GLU A 62 -49.62 12.84 -15.67
C GLU A 62 -48.92 12.42 -14.36
N PHE A 63 -47.59 12.58 -14.25
CA PHE A 63 -46.84 12.09 -13.09
C PHE A 63 -46.98 12.99 -11.87
N GLU A 64 -47.17 12.39 -10.70
CA GLU A 64 -47.08 13.09 -9.43
C GLU A 64 -45.61 13.32 -9.00
N ILE A 65 -45.37 14.36 -8.20
CA ILE A 65 -44.03 14.64 -7.67
C ILE A 65 -43.51 13.44 -6.87
N GLY A 66 -42.39 12.87 -7.32
CA GLY A 66 -41.74 11.71 -6.70
C GLY A 66 -42.05 10.37 -7.39
N GLN A 67 -42.89 10.35 -8.43
CA GLN A 67 -43.07 9.16 -9.27
C GLN A 67 -41.93 9.01 -10.28
N LEU A 68 -41.52 7.77 -10.53
CA LEU A 68 -40.47 7.42 -11.46
C LEU A 68 -40.83 6.10 -12.15
N VAL A 69 -40.72 6.07 -13.48
CA VAL A 69 -40.89 4.84 -14.26
C VAL A 69 -39.52 4.26 -14.57
N HIS A 70 -39.28 3.06 -14.06
CA HIS A 70 -38.08 2.26 -14.33
C HIS A 70 -38.43 0.77 -14.23
N LEU A 71 -37.52 -0.09 -14.68
CA LEU A 71 -37.69 -1.54 -14.51
C LEU A 71 -37.63 -1.92 -13.02
N GLU A 72 -38.43 -2.88 -12.58
CA GLU A 72 -38.41 -3.38 -11.19
C GLU A 72 -37.03 -3.89 -10.77
N SER A 73 -36.22 -4.38 -11.71
CA SER A 73 -34.85 -4.85 -11.48
C SER A 73 -33.82 -3.72 -11.39
N PHE A 74 -34.17 -2.49 -11.80
CA PHE A 74 -33.24 -1.36 -11.81
C PHE A 74 -33.22 -0.66 -10.45
N GLY A 75 -32.07 -0.67 -9.78
CA GLY A 75 -31.89 0.02 -8.51
C GLY A 75 -31.50 1.48 -8.72
N LEU A 76 -32.07 2.41 -7.95
CA LEU A 76 -31.69 3.84 -8.02
C LEU A 76 -30.23 4.11 -7.64
N TYR A 77 -29.57 3.16 -6.98
CA TYR A 77 -28.13 3.22 -6.75
C TYR A 77 -27.34 3.16 -8.06
N ASP A 78 -27.81 2.40 -9.06
CA ASP A 78 -27.18 2.29 -10.37
C ASP A 78 -27.29 3.61 -11.15
N ALA A 79 -28.34 4.39 -10.89
CA ALA A 79 -28.47 5.73 -11.45
C ALA A 79 -27.44 6.74 -10.88
N MET A 80 -26.80 6.46 -9.74
CA MET A 80 -25.81 7.39 -9.16
C MET A 80 -24.52 7.51 -9.99
N SER A 81 -24.26 6.57 -10.91
CA SER A 81 -23.11 6.62 -11.83
C SER A 81 -23.46 7.19 -13.21
N SER A 82 -24.69 7.64 -13.43
CA SER A 82 -25.12 8.16 -14.73
C SER A 82 -24.40 9.46 -15.10
N ILE A 83 -24.10 9.62 -16.39
CA ILE A 83 -23.59 10.86 -16.96
C ILE A 83 -24.76 11.77 -17.30
N GLU A 84 -24.65 13.05 -16.96
CA GLU A 84 -25.61 14.09 -17.32
C GLU A 84 -25.14 14.81 -18.59
N ILE A 85 -25.94 14.74 -19.64
CA ILE A 85 -25.66 15.42 -20.92
C ILE A 85 -25.90 16.92 -20.74
N MET A 86 -25.11 17.76 -21.41
CA MET A 86 -25.11 19.22 -21.31
C MET A 86 -24.62 19.79 -19.98
N ASP A 87 -24.15 18.96 -19.05
CA ASP A 87 -23.43 19.45 -17.87
C ASP A 87 -21.92 19.60 -18.17
N PRO A 88 -21.32 20.78 -17.92
CA PRO A 88 -19.92 21.05 -18.29
C PRO A 88 -18.88 20.22 -17.53
N LYS A 89 -19.25 19.53 -16.45
CA LYS A 89 -18.36 18.67 -15.67
C LYS A 89 -18.59 17.19 -15.96
N MET A 90 -19.80 16.78 -16.32
CA MET A 90 -20.16 15.38 -16.55
C MET A 90 -20.12 15.01 -18.04
N ASP A 91 -20.53 15.92 -18.92
CA ASP A 91 -20.61 15.69 -20.35
C ASP A 91 -19.25 15.92 -21.02
N SER A 92 -18.63 14.82 -21.45
CA SER A 92 -17.41 14.88 -22.24
C SER A 92 -17.69 15.38 -23.67
N GLY A 93 -18.89 15.24 -24.22
CA GLY A 93 -19.26 15.75 -25.54
C GLY A 93 -19.47 17.28 -25.59
N MET A 94 -19.57 17.95 -24.44
CA MET A 94 -19.82 19.39 -24.38
C MET A 94 -18.60 20.21 -24.80
N ILE A 95 -18.77 21.04 -25.83
CA ILE A 95 -17.75 21.98 -26.30
C ILE A 95 -17.83 23.24 -25.43
N LEU A 96 -16.73 23.58 -24.74
CA LEU A 96 -16.63 24.80 -23.94
C LEU A 96 -16.02 25.92 -24.78
N ASP A 97 -16.32 27.18 -24.43
CA ASP A 97 -15.78 28.36 -25.12
C ASP A 97 -14.23 28.39 -25.15
N SER A 98 -13.58 27.77 -24.15
CA SER A 98 -12.13 27.60 -24.09
C SER A 98 -11.56 26.73 -25.21
N ASP A 99 -12.38 25.87 -25.82
CA ASP A 99 -11.94 24.84 -26.75
C ASP A 99 -12.03 25.30 -28.21
N LEU A 100 -12.89 26.28 -28.48
CA LEU A 100 -13.07 26.88 -29.82
C LEU A 100 -11.79 27.56 -30.34
N ASN A 101 -10.89 27.97 -29.44
CA ASN A 101 -9.65 28.67 -29.79
C ASN A 101 -8.44 27.74 -30.01
N LYS A 102 -8.60 26.41 -29.90
CA LYS A 102 -7.49 25.45 -30.07
C LYS A 102 -7.24 25.17 -31.56
N LYS A 103 -5.97 25.23 -31.97
CA LYS A 103 -5.56 24.81 -33.32
C LYS A 103 -5.71 23.29 -33.48
N PRO A 104 -6.18 22.80 -34.64
CA PRO A 104 -6.26 21.36 -34.90
C PRO A 104 -4.86 20.73 -34.93
N PHE A 105 -4.75 19.48 -34.53
CA PHE A 105 -3.51 18.72 -34.60
C PHE A 105 -3.20 18.30 -36.04
N GLU A 106 -1.97 18.58 -36.49
CA GLU A 106 -1.46 18.21 -37.81
C GLU A 106 -0.26 17.26 -37.68
N ILE A 107 -0.42 16.00 -38.11
CA ILE A 107 0.63 14.97 -38.04
C ILE A 107 1.85 15.31 -38.91
N LYS A 108 1.63 16.05 -40.01
CA LYS A 108 2.65 16.38 -41.01
C LYS A 108 3.43 17.66 -40.68
N ALA A 109 3.20 18.27 -39.52
CA ALA A 109 3.89 19.49 -39.12
C ALA A 109 5.41 19.23 -39.00
N GLN A 110 6.22 20.09 -39.61
CA GLN A 110 7.67 20.03 -39.46
C GLN A 110 8.06 20.57 -38.08
N LEU A 111 8.68 19.72 -37.26
CA LEU A 111 9.09 20.05 -35.90
C LEU A 111 10.59 20.35 -35.82
N LYS A 112 10.94 21.34 -35.01
CA LYS A 112 12.33 21.60 -34.61
C LYS A 112 12.80 20.52 -33.63
N PRO A 113 14.11 20.20 -33.58
CA PRO A 113 14.64 19.23 -32.62
C PRO A 113 14.28 19.53 -31.16
N GLU A 114 14.26 20.81 -30.77
CA GLU A 114 13.84 21.27 -29.43
C GLU A 114 12.39 20.89 -29.12
N GLN A 115 11.51 20.98 -30.13
CA GLN A 115 10.09 20.65 -29.98
C GLN A 115 9.88 19.14 -29.85
N VAL A 116 10.65 18.33 -30.59
CA VAL A 116 10.61 16.87 -30.47
C VAL A 116 11.10 16.41 -29.10
N LEU A 117 12.20 16.99 -28.59
CA LEU A 117 12.67 16.69 -27.24
C LEU A 117 11.68 17.11 -26.17
N TRP A 118 11.04 18.27 -26.34
CA TRP A 118 9.94 18.70 -25.45
C TRP A 118 8.78 17.69 -25.46
N ILE A 119 8.42 17.12 -26.62
CA ILE A 119 7.41 16.05 -26.70
C ILE A 119 7.87 14.80 -25.95
N MET A 120 9.13 14.38 -26.12
CA MET A 120 9.69 13.22 -25.43
C MET A 120 9.66 13.41 -23.90
N ASP A 121 10.14 14.56 -23.40
CA ASP A 121 10.11 14.90 -21.98
C ASP A 121 8.68 14.94 -21.44
N ARG A 122 7.75 15.52 -22.20
CA ARG A 122 6.33 15.58 -21.82
C ARG A 122 5.68 14.20 -21.80
N LEU A 123 6.06 13.30 -22.70
CA LEU A 123 5.58 11.92 -22.73
C LEU A 123 6.10 11.12 -21.54
N PHE A 124 7.39 11.26 -21.19
CA PHE A 124 7.97 10.68 -19.98
C PHE A 124 7.25 11.16 -18.72
N ILE A 125 6.93 12.46 -18.65
CA ILE A 125 6.13 13.02 -17.56
C ILE A 125 4.75 12.37 -17.50
N CYS A 126 4.09 12.15 -18.65
CA CYS A 126 2.79 11.48 -18.69
C CYS A 126 2.87 10.04 -18.19
N GLU A 127 3.89 9.28 -18.59
CA GLU A 127 4.16 7.92 -18.12
C GLU A 127 4.35 7.90 -16.59
N MET A 128 5.22 8.78 -16.07
CA MET A 128 5.45 8.89 -14.62
C MET A 128 4.18 9.32 -13.86
N THR A 129 3.33 10.15 -14.49
CA THR A 129 2.03 10.53 -13.90
C THR A 129 1.10 9.34 -13.80
N TRP A 130 1.05 8.51 -14.83
CA TRP A 130 0.25 7.30 -14.84
C TRP A 130 0.73 6.32 -13.74
N HIS A 131 2.04 6.17 -13.54
CA HIS A 131 2.61 5.38 -12.45
C HIS A 131 2.23 5.82 -11.04
N THR A 132 1.77 7.07 -10.87
CA THR A 132 1.24 7.57 -9.58
C THR A 132 -0.25 7.27 -9.37
N GLY A 133 -0.93 6.62 -10.32
CA GLY A 133 -2.33 6.18 -10.21
C GLY A 133 -3.35 6.98 -11.04
N HIS A 134 -2.92 7.97 -11.83
CA HIS A 134 -3.82 8.70 -12.73
C HIS A 134 -4.22 7.84 -13.94
N SER A 135 -5.34 8.14 -14.60
CA SER A 135 -5.82 7.35 -15.74
C SER A 135 -5.02 7.57 -17.03
N LEU A 136 -4.98 6.56 -17.90
CA LEU A 136 -4.35 6.65 -19.23
C LEU A 136 -4.99 7.74 -20.11
N SER A 137 -6.31 7.90 -20.04
CA SER A 137 -7.06 8.90 -20.81
C SER A 137 -6.61 10.34 -20.54
N GLN A 138 -6.09 10.61 -19.34
CA GLN A 138 -5.68 11.95 -18.91
C GLN A 138 -4.16 12.15 -18.92
N THR A 139 -3.40 11.10 -19.23
CA THR A 139 -1.94 11.10 -19.19
C THR A 139 -1.41 10.74 -20.58
N LEU A 140 -1.03 9.49 -20.82
CA LEU A 140 -0.40 9.04 -22.04
C LEU A 140 -1.26 9.24 -23.28
N PHE A 141 -2.57 9.01 -23.19
CA PHE A 141 -3.47 9.17 -24.34
C PHE A 141 -3.65 10.63 -24.75
N THR A 142 -3.24 11.60 -23.93
CA THR A 142 -3.22 13.00 -24.37
C THR A 142 -2.21 13.22 -25.50
N CYS A 143 -1.16 12.39 -25.61
CA CYS A 143 -0.21 12.46 -26.71
C CYS A 143 -0.87 12.04 -28.03
N MET A 144 -0.98 12.97 -28.98
CA MET A 144 -1.60 12.69 -30.27
C MET A 144 -0.79 11.71 -31.12
N TYR A 145 0.54 11.73 -31.02
CA TYR A 145 1.42 10.82 -31.77
C TYR A 145 1.20 9.35 -31.43
N LEU A 146 0.70 9.03 -30.23
CA LEU A 146 0.39 7.65 -29.81
C LEU A 146 -0.76 7.05 -30.65
N HIS A 147 -1.73 7.87 -31.03
CA HIS A 147 -2.89 7.42 -31.82
C HIS A 147 -2.57 7.23 -33.30
N TYR A 148 -1.51 7.86 -33.82
CA TYR A 148 -1.15 7.86 -35.24
C TYR A 148 0.21 7.18 -35.53
N VAL A 149 0.70 6.31 -34.65
CA VAL A 149 2.00 5.63 -34.82
C VAL A 149 2.12 4.87 -36.17
N PRO A 150 1.08 4.15 -36.67
CA PRO A 150 1.12 3.48 -37.98
C PRO A 150 1.24 4.44 -39.16
N GLU A 151 0.76 5.68 -38.99
CA GLU A 151 0.75 6.72 -40.02
C GLU A 151 2.11 7.45 -40.10
N LEU A 152 2.98 7.32 -39.10
CA LEU A 152 4.36 7.82 -39.12
C LEU A 152 5.25 6.95 -40.02
N LYS A 153 5.05 7.01 -41.33
CA LYS A 153 5.87 6.32 -42.36
C LYS A 153 6.71 7.32 -43.17
N PRO A 154 7.91 6.93 -43.63
CA PRO A 154 8.74 7.75 -44.53
C PRO A 154 7.99 8.27 -45.77
N GLU A 155 7.11 7.43 -46.33
CA GLU A 155 6.28 7.71 -47.51
C GLU A 155 5.31 8.89 -47.32
N LEU A 156 4.98 9.26 -46.08
CA LEU A 156 4.05 10.37 -45.81
C LEU A 156 4.70 11.74 -46.03
N PHE A 157 6.04 11.79 -45.98
CA PHE A 157 6.83 13.01 -46.03
C PHE A 157 7.63 13.16 -47.33
N SER A 158 7.59 12.15 -48.22
CA SER A 158 8.29 12.16 -49.51
C SER A 158 7.67 13.08 -50.56
N ASN A 159 6.45 13.58 -50.36
CA ASN A 159 5.71 14.35 -51.38
C ASN A 159 5.89 15.88 -51.26
N ILE A 160 6.79 16.38 -50.41
CA ILE A 160 6.99 17.82 -50.18
C ILE A 160 8.07 18.40 -51.12
N THR A 161 8.82 17.58 -51.86
CA THR A 161 9.92 18.04 -52.73
C THR A 161 9.51 18.52 -54.13
N ASP A 162 8.24 18.39 -54.54
CA ASP A 162 7.87 18.56 -55.96
C ASP A 162 7.28 19.92 -56.34
N THR A 163 7.26 20.92 -55.46
CA THR A 163 6.86 22.30 -55.83
C THR A 163 7.77 23.38 -55.27
N SER A 164 9.02 23.41 -55.73
CA SER A 164 9.72 24.62 -56.21
C SER A 164 11.21 24.32 -56.41
N ASN A 165 11.63 24.27 -57.68
CA ASN A 165 13.03 24.22 -58.12
C ASN A 165 13.75 25.54 -57.83
N ASP A 166 13.99 25.86 -56.56
CA ASP A 166 15.02 26.81 -56.15
C ASP A 166 15.91 26.13 -55.12
N ILE A 167 17.01 25.58 -55.63
CA ILE A 167 18.08 24.96 -54.85
C ILE A 167 18.89 26.08 -54.20
N ALA A 168 19.24 25.88 -52.93
CA ALA A 168 20.25 26.61 -52.13
C ALA A 168 19.76 27.66 -51.13
N ASP A 169 18.73 27.35 -50.34
CA ASP A 169 18.64 27.91 -48.98
C ASP A 169 18.50 26.81 -47.92
N LEU A 170 19.26 26.98 -46.86
CA LEU A 170 19.38 26.09 -45.72
C LEU A 170 18.03 25.97 -44.98
N ASN A 171 17.28 24.88 -45.18
CA ASN A 171 16.30 24.43 -44.18
C ASN A 171 16.90 23.29 -43.35
N ALA A 172 18.03 23.58 -42.69
CA ALA A 172 18.71 22.71 -41.73
C ALA A 172 18.09 22.75 -40.32
N GLU A 173 16.94 23.42 -40.14
CA GLU A 173 16.33 23.64 -38.81
C GLU A 173 15.31 22.58 -38.37
N THR A 174 14.77 21.75 -39.29
CA THR A 174 13.66 20.80 -38.99
C THR A 174 13.82 19.46 -39.74
N PRO A 175 14.76 18.59 -39.36
CA PRO A 175 14.94 17.28 -40.00
C PRO A 175 13.72 16.38 -39.79
N ILE A 176 13.06 16.01 -40.89
CA ILE A 176 11.88 15.12 -40.90
C ILE A 176 12.25 13.74 -40.34
N GLU A 177 13.47 13.29 -40.61
CA GLU A 177 14.07 12.06 -40.10
C GLU A 177 14.06 12.01 -38.57
N PHE A 178 14.15 13.16 -37.89
CA PHE A 178 14.11 13.20 -36.43
C PHE A 178 12.73 12.84 -35.87
N VAL A 179 11.66 13.21 -36.57
CA VAL A 179 10.29 12.82 -36.20
C VAL A 179 10.05 11.33 -36.51
N ILE A 180 10.49 10.86 -37.68
CA ILE A 180 10.18 9.50 -38.17
C ILE A 180 11.06 8.43 -37.50
N LEU A 181 12.34 8.70 -37.27
CA LEU A 181 13.27 7.73 -36.69
C LEU A 181 13.30 7.84 -35.18
N VAL A 182 13.44 9.06 -34.62
CA VAL A 182 13.65 9.23 -33.18
C VAL A 182 12.33 9.30 -32.41
N LEU A 183 11.42 10.22 -32.76
CA LEU A 183 10.16 10.37 -32.02
C LEU A 183 9.28 9.11 -32.13
N LYS A 184 9.16 8.52 -33.32
CA LYS A 184 8.41 7.27 -33.51
C LYS A 184 8.98 6.11 -32.68
N ALA A 185 10.30 5.92 -32.71
CA ALA A 185 10.95 4.87 -31.94
C ALA A 185 10.72 5.09 -30.44
N TYR A 186 10.84 6.34 -29.97
CA TYR A 186 10.58 6.68 -28.58
C TYR A 186 9.13 6.42 -28.16
N VAL A 187 8.14 6.88 -28.93
CA VAL A 187 6.71 6.61 -28.65
C VAL A 187 6.44 5.11 -28.62
N MET A 188 7.00 4.34 -29.55
CA MET A 188 6.85 2.87 -29.57
C MET A 188 7.52 2.22 -28.35
N GLY A 189 8.71 2.69 -27.96
CA GLY A 189 9.41 2.24 -26.75
C GLY A 189 8.58 2.48 -25.48
N THR A 190 8.06 3.70 -25.31
CA THR A 190 7.19 4.06 -24.18
C THR A 190 5.93 3.22 -24.15
N VAL A 191 5.25 3.05 -25.29
CA VAL A 191 4.06 2.19 -25.44
C VAL A 191 4.36 0.76 -24.98
N LYS A 192 5.52 0.21 -25.36
CA LYS A 192 5.92 -1.15 -24.96
C LYS A 192 6.27 -1.25 -23.48
N CYS A 193 6.97 -0.26 -22.91
CA CYS A 193 7.16 -0.17 -21.46
C CYS A 193 5.82 -0.15 -20.72
N CYS A 194 4.87 0.65 -21.20
CA CYS A 194 3.53 0.71 -20.62
C CYS A 194 2.76 -0.61 -20.76
N GLN A 195 2.94 -1.33 -21.86
CA GLN A 195 2.37 -2.68 -22.02
C GLN A 195 2.92 -3.65 -20.96
N LEU A 196 4.23 -3.70 -20.73
CA LEU A 196 4.81 -4.56 -19.68
C LEU A 196 4.23 -4.25 -18.30
N VAL A 197 4.04 -2.95 -18.01
CA VAL A 197 3.41 -2.51 -16.76
C VAL A 197 1.96 -2.98 -16.70
N LEU A 198 1.18 -2.82 -17.78
CA LEU A 198 -0.21 -3.28 -17.87
C LEU A 198 -0.31 -4.80 -17.71
N ASP A 199 0.59 -5.57 -18.30
CA ASP A 199 0.64 -7.03 -18.19
C ASP A 199 0.96 -7.47 -16.75
N GLU A 200 1.83 -6.74 -16.06
CA GLU A 200 2.09 -6.96 -14.63
C GLU A 200 0.86 -6.58 -13.77
N MET A 201 0.21 -5.46 -14.05
CA MET A 201 -1.01 -5.04 -13.33
C MET A 201 -2.17 -6.01 -13.56
N ALA A 202 -2.27 -6.62 -14.74
CA ALA A 202 -3.29 -7.60 -15.09
C ALA A 202 -3.26 -8.87 -14.21
N LYS A 203 -2.16 -9.10 -13.47
CA LYS A 203 -2.04 -10.19 -12.49
C LYS A 203 -2.91 -9.98 -11.25
N GLY A 204 -3.49 -8.79 -11.04
CA GLY A 204 -4.39 -8.50 -9.92
C GLY A 204 -3.70 -8.43 -8.55
N ASN A 205 -2.40 -8.12 -8.55
CA ASN A 205 -1.57 -7.97 -7.35
C ASN A 205 -1.86 -6.66 -6.59
N VAL A 206 -2.28 -5.62 -7.31
CA VAL A 206 -2.68 -4.32 -6.75
C VAL A 206 -4.14 -4.00 -7.07
N TYR A 207 -4.73 -3.04 -6.36
CA TYR A 207 -6.15 -2.70 -6.55
C TYR A 207 -6.33 -1.71 -7.71
N GLU A 208 -7.11 -2.12 -8.71
CA GLU A 208 -7.50 -1.24 -9.83
C GLU A 208 -8.31 -0.03 -9.33
N GLU A 209 -8.09 1.13 -9.96
CA GLU A 209 -8.71 2.43 -9.66
C GLU A 209 -8.42 3.00 -8.26
N GLU A 210 -7.62 2.31 -7.45
CA GLU A 210 -7.07 2.79 -6.17
C GLU A 210 -5.55 2.96 -6.23
N ASP A 211 -4.84 1.89 -6.56
CA ASP A 211 -3.37 1.89 -6.65
C ASP A 211 -2.90 2.29 -8.06
N PHE A 212 -3.67 1.90 -9.08
CA PHE A 212 -3.30 2.06 -10.49
C PHE A 212 -4.53 2.01 -11.41
N ALA A 213 -4.47 2.71 -12.55
CA ALA A 213 -5.55 2.74 -13.53
C ALA A 213 -5.14 1.98 -14.81
N THR A 214 -5.76 0.82 -15.05
CA THR A 214 -5.47 -0.06 -16.20
C THR A 214 -6.39 0.13 -17.41
N ASN A 215 -7.46 0.92 -17.27
CA ASN A 215 -8.44 1.10 -18.34
C ASN A 215 -7.83 1.73 -19.60
N LYS A 216 -7.94 1.00 -20.73
CA LYS A 216 -7.44 1.39 -22.06
C LYS A 216 -8.47 2.18 -22.88
N TYR A 217 -9.71 2.32 -22.41
CA TYR A 217 -10.79 3.08 -23.08
C TYR A 217 -11.04 2.66 -24.55
N GLY A 218 -10.81 1.39 -24.88
CA GLY A 218 -10.97 0.85 -26.24
C GLY A 218 -9.82 1.16 -27.20
N ILE A 219 -8.71 1.77 -26.73
CA ILE A 219 -7.54 2.06 -27.55
C ILE A 219 -6.55 0.90 -27.48
N SER A 220 -6.07 0.44 -28.64
CA SER A 220 -4.97 -0.52 -28.72
C SER A 220 -3.63 0.17 -28.45
N ILE A 221 -2.84 -0.40 -27.53
CA ILE A 221 -1.45 0.03 -27.22
C ILE A 221 -0.46 -0.82 -28.05
N TYR A 222 -0.88 -1.21 -29.27
CA TYR A 222 -0.07 -2.02 -30.20
C TYR A 222 0.43 -3.33 -29.61
N GLU A 223 -0.45 -4.07 -28.92
CA GLU A 223 -0.12 -5.32 -28.20
C GLU A 223 0.59 -6.36 -29.10
N ASP A 224 0.16 -6.45 -30.36
CA ASP A 224 0.71 -7.38 -31.36
C ASP A 224 2.12 -7.04 -31.86
N PHE A 225 2.63 -5.84 -31.56
CA PHE A 225 3.95 -5.40 -32.03
C PHE A 225 5.08 -6.07 -31.22
N PRO A 226 6.01 -6.83 -31.81
CA PRO A 226 7.03 -7.54 -31.03
C PRO A 226 8.02 -6.61 -30.30
N GLU A 227 8.37 -6.96 -29.05
CA GLU A 227 9.37 -6.24 -28.25
C GLU A 227 10.72 -6.12 -28.96
N SER A 228 11.15 -7.18 -29.64
CA SER A 228 12.40 -7.22 -30.41
C SER A 228 12.44 -6.20 -31.55
N GLN A 229 11.29 -5.92 -32.17
CA GLN A 229 11.19 -4.89 -33.21
C GLN A 229 11.21 -3.48 -32.61
N ALA A 230 10.63 -3.29 -31.42
CA ALA A 230 10.68 -2.02 -30.72
C ALA A 230 12.11 -1.67 -30.28
N ILE A 231 12.85 -2.66 -29.74
CA ILE A 231 14.27 -2.51 -29.40
C ILE A 231 15.08 -2.14 -30.64
N LYS A 232 14.87 -2.84 -31.76
CA LYS A 232 15.55 -2.51 -33.02
C LYS A 232 15.28 -1.07 -33.48
N LEU A 233 14.04 -0.58 -33.38
CA LEU A 233 13.72 0.81 -33.73
C LEU A 233 14.46 1.80 -32.82
N LEU A 234 14.62 1.48 -31.54
CA LEU A 234 15.36 2.29 -30.58
C LEU A 234 16.88 2.27 -30.90
N ASP A 235 17.44 1.11 -31.24
CA ASP A 235 18.84 0.96 -31.67
C ASP A 235 19.13 1.73 -32.97
N ASP A 236 18.21 1.66 -33.94
CA ASP A 236 18.31 2.39 -35.21
C ASP A 236 18.25 3.90 -34.96
N ALA A 237 17.39 4.36 -34.04
CA ALA A 237 17.30 5.75 -33.62
C ALA A 237 18.57 6.21 -32.87
N GLU A 238 19.11 5.39 -31.97
CA GLU A 238 20.36 5.67 -31.27
C GLU A 238 21.52 5.82 -32.26
N THR A 239 21.68 4.84 -33.17
CA THR A 239 22.72 4.85 -34.21
C THR A 239 22.63 6.10 -35.09
N TRP A 240 21.42 6.50 -35.48
CA TRP A 240 21.20 7.72 -36.26
C TRP A 240 21.59 8.98 -35.46
N MET A 241 21.23 9.05 -34.18
CA MET A 241 21.63 10.16 -33.31
C MET A 241 23.14 10.22 -33.07
N GLU A 242 23.83 9.08 -33.03
CA GLU A 242 25.30 9.06 -32.92
C GLU A 242 25.99 9.64 -34.15
N GLN A 243 25.39 9.44 -35.33
CA GLN A 243 25.95 9.87 -36.61
C GLN A 243 25.58 11.32 -36.96
N TYR A 244 24.36 11.77 -36.62
CA TYR A 244 23.80 13.04 -37.09
C TYR A 244 23.34 13.99 -35.96
N GLY A 245 23.27 13.52 -34.72
CA GLY A 245 22.80 14.31 -33.57
C GLY A 245 23.89 15.23 -32.99
N GLY A 246 23.52 16.49 -32.71
CA GLY A 246 24.39 17.39 -31.95
C GLY A 246 24.63 16.87 -30.50
N PRO A 247 25.70 17.34 -29.81
CA PRO A 247 26.06 16.85 -28.47
C PRO A 247 24.94 16.94 -27.40
N TRP A 248 24.00 17.87 -27.58
CA TRP A 248 22.91 18.15 -26.64
C TRP A 248 21.70 17.20 -26.82
N ILE A 249 21.35 16.82 -28.06
CA ILE A 249 20.34 15.79 -28.37
C ILE A 249 20.79 14.42 -27.86
N ARG A 250 22.10 14.15 -28.00
CA ARG A 250 22.77 12.92 -27.59
C ARG A 250 22.59 12.62 -26.10
N LEU A 251 22.74 13.60 -25.22
CA LEU A 251 22.65 13.39 -23.77
C LEU A 251 21.21 13.19 -23.26
N HIS A 252 20.19 13.69 -23.95
CA HIS A 252 18.79 13.62 -23.52
C HIS A 252 18.03 12.43 -24.07
N ALA A 253 18.06 12.23 -25.39
CA ALA A 253 17.35 11.13 -26.02
C ALA A 253 17.99 9.77 -25.72
N GLN A 254 19.33 9.67 -25.66
CA GLN A 254 20.01 8.40 -25.36
C GLN A 254 19.76 7.92 -23.93
N ASN A 255 19.66 8.82 -22.93
CA ASN A 255 19.36 8.40 -21.56
C ASN A 255 17.93 7.84 -21.46
N GLN A 256 16.95 8.52 -22.07
CA GLN A 256 15.55 8.09 -22.07
C GLN A 256 15.35 6.79 -22.88
N ILE A 257 15.99 6.68 -24.03
CA ILE A 257 15.98 5.47 -24.86
C ILE A 257 16.75 4.33 -24.18
N SER A 258 17.89 4.59 -23.53
CA SER A 258 18.63 3.60 -22.74
C SER A 258 17.83 3.13 -21.53
N ILE A 259 17.09 4.00 -20.84
CA ILE A 259 16.17 3.60 -19.76
C ILE A 259 15.08 2.67 -20.30
N ALA A 260 14.43 3.05 -21.41
CA ALA A 260 13.42 2.22 -22.06
C ALA A 260 14.02 0.85 -22.49
N MET A 261 15.19 0.84 -23.13
CA MET A 261 15.88 -0.38 -23.54
C MET A 261 16.30 -1.25 -22.34
N LYS A 262 16.76 -0.65 -21.23
CA LYS A 262 17.14 -1.39 -20.01
C LYS A 262 15.92 -2.00 -19.30
N LEU A 263 14.80 -1.28 -19.28
CA LEU A 263 13.52 -1.77 -18.76
C LEU A 263 12.99 -2.94 -19.61
N LEU A 264 13.04 -2.81 -20.95
CA LEU A 264 12.64 -3.86 -21.88
C LEU A 264 13.57 -5.09 -21.85
N ASN A 265 14.88 -4.89 -21.64
CA ASN A 265 15.87 -5.97 -21.54
C ASN A 265 15.99 -6.61 -20.15
N GLY A 266 15.24 -6.14 -19.14
CA GLY A 266 15.26 -6.69 -17.77
C GLY A 266 16.61 -6.59 -17.05
N SER A 267 17.47 -5.63 -17.41
CA SER A 267 18.83 -5.50 -16.86
C SER A 267 18.82 -4.89 -15.44
N GLN A 268 19.53 -5.51 -14.48
CA GLN A 268 19.56 -5.11 -13.05
C GLN A 268 20.56 -3.99 -12.70
N ASP A 269 21.17 -3.32 -13.67
CA ASP A 269 22.15 -2.26 -13.38
C ASP A 269 21.50 -1.04 -12.72
N GLU A 270 22.16 -0.44 -11.73
CA GLU A 270 21.71 0.80 -11.08
C GLU A 270 21.44 1.89 -12.13
N ILE A 271 20.18 2.30 -12.25
CA ILE A 271 19.78 3.42 -13.09
C ILE A 271 20.27 4.69 -12.40
N ASN A 272 21.39 5.24 -12.87
CA ASN A 272 21.94 6.48 -12.34
C ASN A 272 21.12 7.67 -12.88
N VAL A 273 20.02 8.00 -12.19
CA VAL A 273 19.12 9.13 -12.53
C VAL A 273 19.80 10.49 -12.26
N ASN A 274 20.96 10.53 -11.59
CA ASN A 274 21.60 11.78 -11.16
C ASN A 274 22.14 12.66 -12.30
N ASN A 275 22.15 12.16 -13.54
CA ASN A 275 22.58 12.92 -14.73
C ASN A 275 21.41 13.45 -15.58
N THR A 276 20.17 13.42 -15.08
CA THR A 276 19.11 14.22 -15.70
C THR A 276 19.38 15.70 -15.41
N LEU A 277 19.87 16.44 -16.41
CA LEU A 277 20.07 17.90 -16.34
C LEU A 277 18.81 18.62 -15.86
N ASP A 278 18.99 19.87 -15.40
CA ASP A 278 17.92 20.82 -15.08
C ASP A 278 16.81 20.76 -16.14
N LEU A 279 15.65 20.27 -15.70
CA LEU A 279 14.58 19.83 -16.59
C LEU A 279 13.95 21.00 -17.34
N GLY A 280 13.85 20.81 -18.67
CA GLY A 280 13.15 21.55 -19.72
C GLY A 280 12.64 22.96 -19.40
N VAL A 281 13.26 23.97 -20.02
CA VAL A 281 12.66 25.29 -20.22
C VAL A 281 11.43 25.12 -21.13
N GLU A 282 10.29 25.73 -20.77
CA GLU A 282 9.15 25.83 -21.70
C GLU A 282 9.63 26.52 -22.98
N VAL A 283 9.61 25.79 -24.10
CA VAL A 283 10.00 26.36 -25.40
C VAL A 283 8.97 27.43 -25.75
N GLU A 284 9.43 28.68 -25.99
CA GLU A 284 8.57 29.77 -26.47
C GLU A 284 7.86 29.30 -27.76
N GLY A 285 6.55 29.08 -27.67
CA GLY A 285 5.77 28.43 -28.73
C GLY A 285 5.06 27.12 -28.34
N GLY A 286 5.06 26.72 -27.06
CA GLY A 286 4.39 25.54 -26.49
C GLY A 286 2.88 25.35 -26.73
N ASN A 287 2.26 26.16 -27.61
CA ASN A 287 0.93 25.92 -28.19
C ASN A 287 0.98 24.99 -29.42
N ILE A 288 1.86 23.99 -29.40
CA ILE A 288 1.81 22.92 -30.42
C ILE A 288 0.73 21.93 -29.97
N PRO A 289 -0.28 21.62 -30.79
CA PRO A 289 -1.40 20.72 -30.43
C PRO A 289 -0.99 19.23 -30.32
N SER A 290 0.27 18.95 -29.96
CA SER A 290 0.84 17.60 -29.78
C SER A 290 0.21 16.83 -28.62
N PHE A 291 -0.26 17.54 -27.59
CA PHE A 291 -0.98 16.96 -26.45
C PHE A 291 -2.39 17.56 -26.36
N ASP A 292 -3.41 16.73 -26.51
CA ASP A 292 -4.81 17.12 -26.36
C ASP A 292 -5.38 16.59 -25.03
N PRO A 293 -5.55 17.46 -24.01
CA PRO A 293 -6.15 17.05 -22.74
C PRO A 293 -7.65 16.69 -22.87
N LEU A 294 -8.28 16.99 -24.02
CA LEU A 294 -9.68 16.70 -24.31
C LEU A 294 -9.86 15.42 -25.12
N ILE A 295 -8.79 14.67 -25.37
CA ILE A 295 -8.90 13.40 -26.10
C ILE A 295 -9.90 12.46 -25.43
N ASN A 296 -10.03 12.52 -24.10
CA ASN A 296 -10.99 11.77 -23.30
C ASN A 296 -12.45 11.96 -23.74
N ARG A 297 -12.77 13.06 -24.44
CA ARG A 297 -14.09 13.32 -25.05
C ARG A 297 -14.37 12.44 -26.27
N LYS A 298 -13.33 12.05 -26.99
CA LYS A 298 -13.41 11.13 -28.13
C LYS A 298 -13.32 9.67 -27.69
N LEU A 299 -12.94 9.43 -26.44
CA LEU A 299 -12.90 8.10 -25.84
C LEU A 299 -14.24 7.74 -25.22
N ILE A 300 -14.58 6.46 -25.25
CA ILE A 300 -15.76 5.93 -24.55
C ILE A 300 -15.42 5.90 -23.04
N SER A 301 -15.42 7.07 -22.41
CA SER A 301 -15.23 7.19 -20.97
C SER A 301 -16.58 7.09 -20.27
N GLN A 302 -16.72 6.12 -19.37
CA GLN A 302 -17.84 6.05 -18.42
C GLN A 302 -17.65 7.02 -17.24
N THR A 303 -16.56 7.78 -17.24
CA THR A 303 -16.22 8.72 -16.16
C THR A 303 -16.23 10.17 -16.63
N PRO A 304 -16.68 11.11 -15.78
CA PRO A 304 -16.65 12.54 -16.08
C PRO A 304 -15.24 13.03 -16.45
N PRO A 305 -15.11 14.02 -17.36
CA PRO A 305 -13.84 14.63 -17.69
C PRO A 305 -13.22 15.32 -16.47
N ARG A 306 -12.12 14.78 -15.92
CA ARG A 306 -11.35 15.48 -14.87
C ARG A 306 -10.12 16.17 -15.45
N PRO A 307 -9.97 17.49 -15.28
CA PRO A 307 -8.76 18.18 -15.69
C PRO A 307 -7.59 17.76 -14.80
N ILE A 308 -6.48 17.35 -15.40
CA ILE A 308 -5.23 17.09 -14.67
C ILE A 308 -4.26 18.24 -14.92
N ARG A 309 -3.71 18.80 -13.84
CA ARG A 309 -2.52 19.63 -13.91
C ARG A 309 -1.30 18.71 -14.00
N LEU A 310 -0.72 18.60 -15.18
CA LEU A 310 0.59 17.96 -15.33
C LEU A 310 1.63 18.83 -14.61
N LEU A 311 2.08 18.36 -13.45
CA LEU A 311 3.16 19.01 -12.68
C LEU A 311 4.40 19.20 -13.55
N SER A 312 5.13 20.30 -13.32
CA SER A 312 6.38 20.57 -14.03
C SER A 312 7.38 19.44 -13.77
N ALA A 313 8.34 19.28 -14.68
CA ALA A 313 9.37 18.27 -14.54
C ALA A 313 10.14 18.44 -13.21
N GLN A 314 10.43 19.68 -12.82
CA GLN A 314 11.08 20.04 -11.55
C GLN A 314 10.19 19.73 -10.34
N GLU A 315 8.89 20.04 -10.40
CA GLU A 315 7.92 19.68 -9.35
C GLU A 315 7.83 18.16 -9.18
N ARG A 316 7.93 17.38 -10.26
CA ARG A 316 7.91 15.91 -10.20
C ARG A 316 9.22 15.32 -9.77
N PHE A 317 10.36 15.85 -10.20
CA PHE A 317 11.65 15.44 -9.64
C PHE A 317 11.68 15.73 -8.15
N LEU A 318 11.18 16.89 -7.70
CA LEU A 318 11.02 17.21 -6.29
C LEU A 318 9.98 16.32 -5.61
N THR A 319 8.88 15.93 -6.27
CA THR A 319 7.89 14.99 -5.72
C THR A 319 8.44 13.57 -5.65
N TYR A 320 9.26 13.15 -6.60
CA TYR A 320 9.92 11.84 -6.67
C TYR A 320 11.11 11.76 -5.70
N HIS A 321 11.88 12.84 -5.60
CA HIS A 321 12.97 12.99 -4.63
C HIS A 321 12.42 13.22 -3.20
N ALA A 322 11.29 13.93 -3.03
CA ALA A 322 10.54 13.97 -1.78
C ALA A 322 9.86 12.62 -1.50
N ALA A 323 9.52 11.85 -2.54
CA ALA A 323 9.08 10.46 -2.44
C ALA A 323 10.22 9.47 -2.16
N GLN A 324 11.47 9.92 -1.97
CA GLN A 324 12.46 9.13 -1.23
C GLN A 324 12.00 8.85 0.24
N GLN A 325 10.85 9.43 0.64
CA GLN A 325 9.88 8.93 1.61
C GLN A 325 8.44 9.25 1.11
N PRO A 326 7.72 8.41 0.31
CA PRO A 326 7.15 7.14 0.82
C PRO A 326 6.83 6.06 -0.25
N THR A 327 6.38 4.88 0.23
CA THR A 327 5.73 3.72 -0.47
C THR A 327 6.19 3.34 -1.89
N PRO A 328 6.65 2.09 -2.12
CA PRO A 328 6.97 1.62 -3.46
C PRO A 328 5.80 1.85 -4.45
N CYS A 329 6.11 2.30 -5.66
CA CYS A 329 5.11 2.52 -6.71
C CYS A 329 4.29 1.24 -6.96
N ALA A 330 3.06 1.38 -7.48
CA ALA A 330 2.17 0.23 -7.68
C ALA A 330 2.82 -0.88 -8.51
N PHE A 331 3.63 -0.50 -9.51
CA PHE A 331 4.41 -1.42 -10.33
C PHE A 331 5.44 -2.22 -9.51
N SER A 332 6.29 -1.57 -8.71
CA SER A 332 7.29 -2.28 -7.91
C SER A 332 6.66 -3.13 -6.81
N ARG A 333 5.50 -2.72 -6.27
CA ARG A 333 4.69 -3.54 -5.36
C ARG A 333 4.15 -4.80 -6.01
N SER A 334 3.57 -4.68 -7.21
CA SER A 334 3.08 -5.84 -7.96
C SER A 334 4.21 -6.78 -8.34
N LEU A 335 5.32 -6.23 -8.83
CA LEU A 335 6.49 -7.02 -9.22
C LEU A 335 7.10 -7.74 -8.02
N LEU A 336 7.19 -7.06 -6.86
CA LEU A 336 7.64 -7.68 -5.62
C LEU A 336 6.72 -8.85 -5.24
N GLN A 337 5.40 -8.66 -5.33
CA GLN A 337 4.45 -9.74 -5.04
C GLN A 337 4.59 -10.93 -6.01
N SER A 338 4.75 -10.66 -7.31
CA SER A 338 4.99 -11.67 -8.36
C SER A 338 6.31 -12.43 -8.16
N THR A 339 7.35 -11.75 -7.66
CA THR A 339 8.69 -12.33 -7.47
C THR A 339 8.85 -13.04 -6.13
N VAL A 340 8.23 -12.53 -5.07
CA VAL A 340 8.30 -13.11 -3.72
C VAL A 340 7.65 -14.48 -3.68
N TYR A 341 6.61 -14.74 -4.47
CA TYR A 341 5.95 -16.04 -4.50
C TYR A 341 5.68 -16.52 -5.92
N THR A 342 6.45 -17.51 -6.38
CA THR A 342 6.29 -18.13 -7.70
C THR A 342 6.38 -19.65 -7.53
N GLU A 343 5.35 -20.39 -7.98
CA GLU A 343 5.37 -21.87 -8.01
C GLU A 343 5.71 -22.54 -6.65
N ASN A 344 5.09 -22.11 -5.55
CA ASN A 344 5.38 -22.58 -4.18
C ASN A 344 6.85 -22.38 -3.74
N ARG A 345 7.56 -21.46 -4.37
CA ARG A 345 8.91 -21.04 -4.00
C ARG A 345 8.97 -19.55 -3.76
N ILE A 346 9.84 -19.18 -2.83
CA ILE A 346 10.10 -17.81 -2.46
C ILE A 346 11.32 -17.32 -3.23
N LEU A 347 11.15 -16.22 -3.97
CA LEU A 347 12.16 -15.68 -4.89
C LEU A 347 12.68 -16.72 -5.91
N GLY A 348 11.85 -17.70 -6.27
CA GLY A 348 12.18 -18.84 -7.14
C GLY A 348 13.24 -19.82 -6.59
N LYS A 349 13.82 -19.55 -5.42
CA LYS A 349 14.99 -20.26 -4.88
C LYS A 349 14.69 -21.13 -3.67
N ILE A 350 13.88 -20.63 -2.72
CA ILE A 350 13.67 -21.25 -1.41
C ILE A 350 12.28 -21.90 -1.39
N SER A 351 12.16 -23.16 -0.96
CA SER A 351 10.84 -23.77 -0.77
C SER A 351 10.17 -23.23 0.50
N VAL A 352 8.84 -23.18 0.53
CA VAL A 352 8.09 -22.79 1.73
C VAL A 352 8.49 -23.64 2.95
N TYR A 353 8.69 -24.94 2.74
CA TYR A 353 9.19 -25.85 3.79
C TYR A 353 10.54 -25.39 4.35
N GLN A 354 11.49 -25.03 3.50
CA GLN A 354 12.81 -24.57 3.93
C GLN A 354 12.71 -23.23 4.68
N LEU A 355 11.88 -22.30 4.21
CA LEU A 355 11.65 -21.03 4.91
C LEU A 355 11.06 -21.26 6.31
N VAL A 356 10.00 -22.07 6.42
CA VAL A 356 9.36 -22.36 7.71
C VAL A 356 10.35 -23.06 8.64
N LYS A 357 11.09 -24.06 8.14
CA LYS A 357 12.17 -24.72 8.89
C LYS A 357 13.19 -23.71 9.43
N ASP A 358 13.72 -22.85 8.57
CA ASP A 358 14.78 -21.91 8.93
C ASP A 358 14.27 -20.87 9.93
N SER A 359 13.08 -20.31 9.71
CA SER A 359 12.48 -19.30 10.59
C SER A 359 12.08 -19.86 11.97
N VAL A 360 11.53 -21.08 12.03
CA VAL A 360 11.22 -21.75 13.32
C VAL A 360 12.51 -22.09 14.05
N THR A 361 13.52 -22.59 13.32
CA THR A 361 14.83 -22.92 13.90
C THR A 361 15.53 -21.71 14.46
N GLU A 362 15.47 -20.61 13.74
CA GLU A 362 16.04 -19.34 14.12
C GLU A 362 15.42 -18.76 15.40
N LEU A 363 14.09 -18.76 15.52
CA LEU A 363 13.40 -18.15 16.67
C LEU A 363 13.37 -19.06 17.92
N THR A 364 13.07 -20.35 17.75
CA THR A 364 12.75 -21.24 18.88
C THR A 364 13.77 -22.35 19.13
N ASN A 365 14.70 -22.57 18.19
CA ASN A 365 15.73 -23.62 18.25
C ASN A 365 15.15 -25.00 18.66
N PRO A 366 14.26 -25.60 17.84
CA PRO A 366 13.64 -26.88 18.13
C PRO A 366 14.65 -28.03 18.09
N PRO A 367 14.30 -29.19 18.67
CA PRO A 367 15.13 -30.38 18.57
C PRO A 367 15.45 -30.74 17.12
N TYR A 368 16.72 -31.09 16.84
CA TYR A 368 17.21 -31.46 15.51
C TYR A 368 16.33 -32.48 14.75
N VAL A 369 15.67 -33.37 15.50
CA VAL A 369 14.79 -34.43 15.00
C VAL A 369 13.55 -33.88 14.26
N TYR A 370 13.12 -32.63 14.51
CA TYR A 370 11.95 -32.04 13.86
C TYR A 370 12.17 -31.89 12.34
N PHE A 371 13.38 -31.54 11.91
CA PHE A 371 13.65 -31.14 10.53
C PHE A 371 14.77 -31.95 9.84
N THR A 372 15.04 -33.18 10.32
CA THR A 372 16.10 -34.04 9.78
C THR A 372 15.74 -34.61 8.40
N ALA A 373 16.70 -34.65 7.47
CA ALA A 373 16.51 -35.22 6.14
C ALA A 373 16.47 -36.75 6.17
N LYS A 374 15.70 -37.38 5.26
CA LYS A 374 15.60 -38.85 5.13
C LYS A 374 16.97 -39.54 4.98
N ASN A 375 17.93 -38.92 4.29
CA ASN A 375 19.21 -39.54 3.91
C ASN A 375 20.30 -39.46 4.99
N GLU A 376 20.25 -38.49 5.91
CA GLU A 376 21.27 -38.31 6.97
C GLU A 376 21.03 -39.24 8.18
N MET A 377 19.90 -39.95 8.21
CA MET A 377 19.46 -40.74 9.36
C MET A 377 19.78 -42.24 9.27
N ASP A 378 20.17 -42.77 8.11
CA ASP A 378 20.58 -44.17 7.96
C ASP A 378 21.93 -44.48 8.64
N ILE A 379 22.73 -43.44 8.90
CA ILE A 379 24.06 -43.57 9.53
C ILE A 379 23.95 -43.63 11.07
N LEU A 380 22.80 -43.23 11.65
CA LEU A 380 22.69 -42.95 13.09
C LEU A 380 22.02 -44.04 13.96
N THR A 381 21.31 -45.04 13.42
CA THR A 381 20.60 -46.01 14.29
C THR A 381 20.48 -47.43 13.72
N ASN A 382 21.24 -48.37 14.27
CA ASN A 382 20.87 -49.79 14.35
C ASN A 382 19.69 -49.94 15.34
N GLY A 383 18.44 -50.08 14.87
CA GLY A 383 17.33 -50.48 15.75
C GLY A 383 15.92 -50.12 15.27
N ALA A 384 15.13 -51.15 14.95
CA ALA A 384 13.78 -51.15 14.37
C ALA A 384 12.63 -50.47 15.16
N ARG A 385 12.90 -49.67 16.20
CA ARG A 385 11.87 -49.01 17.04
C ARG A 385 11.74 -47.50 16.82
N ILE A 386 12.69 -46.90 16.12
CA ILE A 386 12.78 -45.44 15.95
C ILE A 386 12.09 -45.01 14.62
N ASP A 387 11.80 -45.93 13.70
CA ASP A 387 11.26 -45.61 12.38
C ASP A 387 9.80 -45.14 12.39
N GLU A 388 8.95 -45.71 13.25
CA GLU A 388 7.54 -45.29 13.38
C GLU A 388 7.41 -43.90 14.02
N ALA A 389 8.18 -43.63 15.08
CA ALA A 389 8.20 -42.32 15.74
C ALA A 389 8.74 -41.22 14.81
N LYS A 390 9.81 -41.52 14.04
CA LYS A 390 10.36 -40.61 13.02
C LYS A 390 9.34 -40.30 11.92
N TYR A 391 8.66 -41.32 11.40
CA TYR A 391 7.61 -41.12 10.40
C TYR A 391 6.48 -40.25 10.96
N LYS A 392 6.07 -40.48 12.21
CA LYS A 392 5.04 -39.68 12.87
C LYS A 392 5.48 -38.22 13.04
N ILE A 393 6.72 -37.96 13.48
CA ILE A 393 7.27 -36.59 13.59
C ILE A 393 7.29 -35.90 12.22
N SER A 394 7.85 -36.55 11.19
CA SER A 394 7.90 -35.99 9.84
C SER A 394 6.51 -35.68 9.29
N LYS A 395 5.52 -36.56 9.53
CA LYS A 395 4.12 -36.33 9.14
C LYS A 395 3.52 -35.11 9.85
N LEU A 396 3.75 -34.95 11.15
CA LEU A 396 3.25 -33.80 11.92
C LEU A 396 3.87 -32.49 11.43
N ILE A 397 5.18 -32.48 11.13
CA ILE A 397 5.88 -31.30 10.62
C ILE A 397 5.43 -30.93 9.21
N HIS A 398 5.22 -31.91 8.32
CA HIS A 398 4.64 -31.63 7.00
C HIS A 398 3.22 -31.07 7.11
N THR A 399 2.40 -31.62 8.02
CA THR A 399 1.05 -31.09 8.29
C THR A 399 1.11 -29.63 8.75
N PHE A 400 2.03 -29.30 9.67
CA PHE A 400 2.27 -27.93 10.13
C PHE A 400 2.67 -26.98 8.98
N VAL A 401 3.62 -27.40 8.14
CA VAL A 401 4.09 -26.59 7.01
C VAL A 401 2.96 -26.35 6.00
N ASP A 402 2.16 -27.38 5.71
CA ASP A 402 1.02 -27.29 4.81
C ASP A 402 -0.05 -26.32 5.36
N SER A 403 -0.37 -26.39 6.66
CA SER A 403 -1.27 -25.43 7.32
C SER A 403 -0.71 -23.99 7.33
N THR A 404 0.62 -23.83 7.45
CA THR A 404 1.29 -22.51 7.52
C THR A 404 1.38 -21.82 6.15
N MET A 405 1.35 -22.58 5.05
CA MET A 405 1.61 -22.06 3.71
C MET A 405 0.68 -20.91 3.33
N LYS A 406 -0.63 -21.03 3.60
CA LYS A 406 -1.61 -19.99 3.25
C LYS A 406 -1.44 -18.72 4.11
N PRO A 407 -1.47 -18.79 5.46
CA PRO A 407 -1.28 -17.61 6.31
C PRO A 407 0.03 -16.85 6.03
N LEU A 408 1.11 -17.58 5.77
CA LEU A 408 2.42 -17.00 5.46
C LEU A 408 2.45 -16.33 4.08
N THR A 409 1.86 -16.97 3.07
CA THR A 409 1.75 -16.39 1.71
C THR A 409 0.88 -15.14 1.74
N ASP A 410 -0.27 -15.19 2.42
CA ASP A 410 -1.16 -14.05 2.57
C ASP A 410 -0.46 -12.91 3.31
N TYR A 411 0.31 -13.20 4.37
CA TYR A 411 1.10 -12.18 5.08
C TYR A 411 2.12 -11.47 4.17
N TYR A 412 2.93 -12.19 3.40
CA TYR A 412 3.88 -11.57 2.47
C TYR A 412 3.20 -10.75 1.36
N ARG A 413 2.08 -11.27 0.83
CA ARG A 413 1.24 -10.53 -0.13
C ARG A 413 0.71 -9.23 0.46
N ILE A 414 0.26 -9.27 1.72
CA ILE A 414 -0.25 -8.10 2.43
C ILE A 414 0.82 -7.01 2.53
N LEU A 415 2.06 -7.36 2.89
CA LEU A 415 3.17 -6.40 2.98
C LEU A 415 3.45 -5.67 1.66
N CYS A 416 3.10 -6.26 0.52
CA CYS A 416 3.25 -5.66 -0.81
C CYS A 416 2.12 -4.68 -1.17
N HIS A 417 1.05 -4.55 -0.38
CA HIS A 417 -0.02 -3.59 -0.66
C HIS A 417 0.28 -2.18 -0.10
N ASN A 418 -0.56 -1.20 -0.45
CA ASN A 418 -0.54 0.12 0.20
C ASN A 418 -0.89 -0.01 1.70
N ARG A 419 -0.51 0.98 2.53
CA ARG A 419 -0.67 0.94 4.00
C ARG A 419 -2.12 0.75 4.46
N SER A 420 -3.08 1.38 3.76
CA SER A 420 -4.51 1.24 4.06
C SER A 420 -5.00 -0.19 3.84
N ARG A 421 -4.58 -0.81 2.73
CA ARG A 421 -4.88 -2.21 2.38
C ARG A 421 -4.13 -3.20 3.26
N GLN A 422 -2.88 -2.90 3.64
CA GLN A 422 -2.12 -3.68 4.64
C GLN A 422 -2.95 -3.85 5.90
N ARG A 423 -3.37 -2.75 6.54
CA ARG A 423 -4.16 -2.80 7.77
C ARG A 423 -5.47 -3.55 7.60
N ARG A 424 -6.22 -3.27 6.51
CA ARG A 424 -7.53 -3.88 6.26
C ARG A 424 -7.40 -5.40 6.07
N ASN A 425 -6.39 -5.86 5.35
CA ASN A 425 -6.19 -7.28 5.08
C ASN A 425 -5.57 -8.01 6.28
N MET A 426 -4.69 -7.37 7.06
CA MET A 426 -4.23 -7.88 8.36
C MET A 426 -5.41 -8.21 9.29
N CYS A 427 -6.40 -7.32 9.38
CA CYS A 427 -7.61 -7.57 10.19
C CYS A 427 -8.41 -8.80 9.72
N LYS A 428 -8.33 -9.18 8.43
CA LYS A 428 -9.05 -10.33 7.88
C LYS A 428 -8.31 -11.64 8.17
N VAL A 429 -6.99 -11.66 8.00
CA VAL A 429 -6.18 -12.88 8.16
C VAL A 429 -5.89 -13.21 9.62
N LEU A 430 -6.11 -12.29 10.57
CA LEU A 430 -5.80 -12.51 11.98
C LEU A 430 -6.53 -13.74 12.56
N ALA A 431 -7.75 -14.03 12.13
CA ALA A 431 -8.48 -15.23 12.55
C ALA A 431 -7.82 -16.53 12.04
N ASP A 432 -7.25 -16.51 10.83
CA ASP A 432 -6.52 -17.65 10.26
C ASP A 432 -5.24 -17.94 11.07
N TRP A 433 -4.56 -16.90 11.56
CA TRP A 433 -3.40 -17.03 12.45
C TRP A 433 -3.77 -17.56 13.85
N ASP A 434 -4.96 -17.22 14.37
CA ASP A 434 -5.47 -17.76 15.63
C ASP A 434 -5.76 -19.26 15.52
N LEU A 435 -6.43 -19.67 14.44
CA LEU A 435 -6.69 -21.07 14.13
C LEU A 435 -5.38 -21.85 13.91
N LEU A 436 -4.42 -21.28 13.18
CA LEU A 436 -3.11 -21.90 13.00
C LEU A 436 -2.39 -22.11 14.34
N GLN A 437 -2.55 -21.20 15.31
CA GLN A 437 -1.95 -21.36 16.64
C GLN A 437 -2.56 -22.56 17.37
N GLU A 438 -3.89 -22.69 17.37
CA GLU A 438 -4.59 -23.81 18.02
C GLU A 438 -4.16 -25.15 17.40
N GLU A 439 -4.14 -25.23 16.06
CA GLU A 439 -3.62 -26.41 15.35
C GLU A 439 -2.16 -26.72 15.73
N SER A 440 -1.30 -25.70 15.76
CA SER A 440 0.12 -25.87 16.10
C SER A 440 0.34 -26.31 17.54
N GLU A 441 -0.52 -25.87 18.47
CA GLU A 441 -0.48 -26.31 19.86
C GLU A 441 -0.83 -27.78 19.99
N HIS A 442 -1.84 -28.26 19.26
CA HIS A 442 -2.16 -29.69 19.19
C HIS A 442 -1.00 -30.51 18.62
N LEU A 443 -0.35 -30.03 17.56
CA LEU A 443 0.82 -30.69 16.98
C LEU A 443 1.99 -30.73 17.97
N ASP A 444 2.26 -29.64 18.68
CA ASP A 444 3.30 -29.59 19.71
C ASP A 444 3.02 -30.55 20.86
N ILE A 445 1.76 -30.69 21.33
CA ILE A 445 1.39 -31.67 22.37
C ILE A 445 1.70 -33.10 21.90
N GLU A 446 1.37 -33.43 20.65
CA GLU A 446 1.70 -34.74 20.09
C GLU A 446 3.22 -34.93 19.98
N LEU A 447 3.97 -33.94 19.51
CA LEU A 447 5.43 -33.99 19.40
C LEU A 447 6.10 -34.15 20.77
N GLN A 448 5.62 -33.45 21.78
CA GLN A 448 6.07 -33.58 23.16
C GLN A 448 5.88 -35.00 23.69
N SER A 449 4.73 -35.63 23.40
CA SER A 449 4.45 -37.01 23.82
C SER A 449 5.42 -38.03 23.20
N ILE A 450 5.82 -37.81 21.94
CA ILE A 450 6.73 -38.69 21.20
C ILE A 450 8.17 -38.53 21.71
N ILE A 451 8.58 -37.28 21.96
CA ILE A 451 9.96 -36.94 22.35
C ILE A 451 10.19 -37.08 23.86
N LYS A 452 9.10 -37.13 24.65
CA LYS A 452 9.13 -37.14 26.12
C LYS A 452 9.90 -35.93 26.65
N GLU A 453 9.51 -34.74 26.20
CA GLU A 453 10.11 -33.50 26.68
C GLU A 453 9.86 -33.33 28.19
N GLU A 454 10.92 -33.05 28.93
CA GLU A 454 10.84 -32.75 30.36
C GLU A 454 10.55 -31.25 30.55
N PRO A 455 9.51 -30.89 31.33
CA PRO A 455 9.19 -29.48 31.56
C PRO A 455 10.31 -28.76 32.31
N LEU A 456 10.49 -27.47 32.02
CA LEU A 456 11.21 -26.54 32.88
C LEU A 456 10.37 -26.25 34.11
N LYS A 457 10.99 -26.28 35.29
CA LYS A 457 10.34 -25.83 36.53
C LYS A 457 10.56 -24.33 36.66
N THR A 458 9.50 -23.57 36.51
CA THR A 458 9.45 -22.13 36.77
C THR A 458 8.70 -21.87 38.07
N ASP A 459 8.82 -20.67 38.63
CA ASP A 459 8.10 -20.30 39.85
C ASP A 459 6.56 -20.39 39.69
N GLU A 460 6.07 -20.29 38.46
CA GLU A 460 4.64 -20.38 38.08
C GLU A 460 4.19 -21.82 37.74
N GLY A 461 5.10 -22.79 37.74
CA GLY A 461 4.80 -24.20 37.47
C GLY A 461 5.66 -24.84 36.38
N GLN A 462 5.14 -25.92 35.80
CA GLN A 462 5.79 -26.64 34.70
C GLN A 462 5.60 -25.89 33.38
N SER A 463 6.70 -25.53 32.72
CA SER A 463 6.73 -24.83 31.44
C SER A 463 7.30 -25.73 30.35
N TYR A 464 6.61 -25.79 29.21
CA TYR A 464 7.03 -26.49 28.00
C TYR A 464 7.39 -25.50 26.89
N SER A 465 8.21 -25.92 25.93
CA SER A 465 8.73 -25.01 24.90
C SER A 465 7.71 -24.63 23.83
N PHE A 466 6.85 -25.58 23.41
CA PHE A 466 5.87 -25.39 22.33
C PHE A 466 6.48 -24.68 21.11
N HIS A 467 7.45 -25.32 20.44
CA HIS A 467 8.26 -24.66 19.42
C HIS A 467 7.45 -24.12 18.25
N LEU A 468 6.51 -24.90 17.72
CA LEU A 468 5.71 -24.50 16.55
C LEU A 468 4.68 -23.43 16.93
N SER A 469 3.90 -23.68 17.98
CA SER A 469 2.89 -22.75 18.46
C SER A 469 3.50 -21.43 18.96
N SER A 470 4.68 -21.47 19.60
CA SER A 470 5.38 -20.25 20.01
C SER A 470 5.81 -19.38 18.84
N TRP A 471 6.23 -20.00 17.73
CA TRP A 471 6.56 -19.26 16.50
C TRP A 471 5.32 -18.62 15.88
N VAL A 472 4.21 -19.37 15.78
CA VAL A 472 2.94 -18.83 15.27
C VAL A 472 2.42 -17.70 16.15
N TYR A 473 2.47 -17.87 17.47
CA TYR A 473 1.99 -16.87 18.42
C TYR A 473 2.81 -15.58 18.37
N HIS A 474 4.13 -15.66 18.16
CA HIS A 474 4.98 -14.49 17.96
C HIS A 474 4.54 -13.67 16.73
N HIS A 475 4.35 -14.31 15.58
CA HIS A 475 3.86 -13.64 14.36
C HIS A 475 2.45 -13.08 14.53
N LYS A 476 1.57 -13.81 15.24
CA LYS A 476 0.22 -13.33 15.54
C LYS A 476 0.25 -12.07 16.40
N LEU A 477 1.10 -12.01 17.43
CA LEU A 477 1.27 -10.83 18.28
C LEU A 477 1.81 -9.63 17.49
N ILE A 478 2.81 -9.85 16.62
CA ILE A 478 3.29 -8.80 15.69
C ILE A 478 2.12 -8.28 14.84
N LEU A 479 1.31 -9.17 14.26
CA LEU A 479 0.17 -8.79 13.44
C LEU A 479 -0.86 -7.97 14.24
N MET A 480 -1.13 -8.35 15.49
CA MET A 480 -2.01 -7.59 16.38
C MET A 480 -1.47 -6.19 16.70
N GLU A 481 -0.16 -6.07 16.98
CA GLU A 481 0.52 -4.80 17.21
C GLU A 481 0.46 -3.90 15.97
N GLU A 482 0.82 -4.43 14.80
CA GLU A 482 0.86 -3.69 13.54
C GLU A 482 -0.53 -3.18 13.12
N ILE A 483 -1.61 -3.90 13.40
CA ILE A 483 -2.98 -3.38 13.17
C ILE A 483 -3.24 -2.08 13.94
N LEU A 484 -2.78 -2.00 15.19
CA LEU A 484 -2.97 -0.83 16.04
C LEU A 484 -2.04 0.30 15.62
N PHE A 485 -0.76 0.00 15.40
CA PHE A 485 0.23 0.94 14.92
C PHE A 485 -0.15 1.53 13.55
N LEU A 486 -0.56 0.73 12.57
CA LEU A 486 -1.04 1.26 11.29
C LEU A 486 -2.25 2.18 11.43
N GLY A 487 -3.10 1.99 12.44
CA GLY A 487 -4.23 2.92 12.68
C GLY A 487 -3.78 4.30 13.17
N PHE A 488 -2.60 4.38 13.80
CA PHE A 488 -1.94 5.62 14.16
C PHE A 488 -1.35 6.30 12.91
N GLU A 489 -0.62 5.56 12.06
CA GLU A 489 -0.06 6.07 10.80
C GLU A 489 -1.13 6.60 9.84
N LEU A 490 -2.27 5.91 9.77
CA LEU A 490 -3.40 6.25 8.91
C LEU A 490 -4.38 7.26 9.57
N GLU A 491 -4.04 7.82 10.72
CA GLU A 491 -4.84 8.79 11.47
C GLU A 491 -6.30 8.35 11.74
N LEU A 492 -6.51 7.05 12.01
CA LEU A 492 -7.84 6.46 12.21
C LEU A 492 -8.42 6.68 13.61
N TYR A 493 -7.60 7.16 14.54
CA TYR A 493 -7.96 7.39 15.94
C TYR A 493 -8.09 8.88 16.23
N GLY A 494 -9.18 9.25 16.90
CA GLY A 494 -9.31 10.59 17.46
C GLY A 494 -8.36 10.79 18.64
N ASN A 495 -7.92 12.03 18.88
CA ASN A 495 -7.02 12.36 20.00
C ASN A 495 -7.54 11.86 21.37
N HIS A 496 -8.87 11.79 21.55
CA HIS A 496 -9.51 11.32 22.79
C HIS A 496 -9.50 9.80 22.94
N GLU A 497 -9.19 9.06 21.88
CA GLU A 497 -9.08 7.61 21.88
C GLU A 497 -7.66 7.14 22.20
N PHE A 498 -6.66 8.01 22.15
CA PHE A 498 -5.25 7.62 22.30
C PHE A 498 -4.97 6.88 23.60
N VAL A 499 -5.60 7.28 24.71
CA VAL A 499 -5.43 6.60 26.01
C VAL A 499 -5.84 5.12 25.92
N MET A 500 -6.98 4.82 25.29
CA MET A 500 -7.47 3.44 25.18
C MET A 500 -6.60 2.61 24.25
N ILE A 501 -6.15 3.19 23.13
CA ILE A 501 -5.29 2.48 22.16
C ILE A 501 -3.91 2.20 22.75
N TYR A 502 -3.25 3.19 23.36
CA TYR A 502 -1.95 3.00 24.00
C TYR A 502 -2.01 2.07 25.21
N TRP A 503 -3.14 2.04 25.93
CA TRP A 503 -3.35 1.08 27.02
C TRP A 503 -3.41 -0.35 26.50
N TYR A 504 -4.14 -0.58 25.40
CA TYR A 504 -4.22 -1.90 24.80
C TYR A 504 -2.88 -2.32 24.15
N LEU A 505 -2.16 -1.39 23.53
CA LEU A 505 -0.79 -1.64 23.04
C LEU A 505 0.18 -2.00 24.17
N ASP A 506 0.12 -1.30 25.31
CA ASP A 506 0.93 -1.61 26.51
C ASP A 506 0.70 -3.05 26.98
N TYR A 507 -0.56 -3.51 26.94
CA TYR A 507 -0.93 -4.89 27.23
C TYR A 507 -0.36 -5.88 26.20
N LEU A 508 -0.60 -5.67 24.90
CA LEU A 508 -0.13 -6.58 23.85
C LEU A 508 1.41 -6.70 23.85
N LEU A 509 2.11 -5.57 23.93
CA LEU A 509 3.57 -5.53 24.01
C LEU A 509 4.09 -6.21 25.28
N GLY A 510 3.35 -6.13 26.38
CA GLY A 510 3.68 -6.84 27.63
C GLY A 510 3.56 -8.35 27.50
N VAL A 511 2.46 -8.82 26.90
CA VAL A 511 2.27 -10.24 26.58
C VAL A 511 3.37 -10.72 25.63
N HIS A 512 3.72 -9.92 24.63
CA HIS A 512 4.78 -10.25 23.69
C HIS A 512 6.16 -10.33 24.36
N CYS A 513 6.49 -9.39 25.25
CA CYS A 513 7.72 -9.44 26.04
C CYS A 513 7.81 -10.73 26.87
N GLN A 514 6.74 -11.09 27.60
CA GLN A 514 6.67 -12.32 28.39
C GLN A 514 6.81 -13.58 27.52
N HIS A 515 6.20 -13.57 26.33
CA HIS A 515 6.32 -14.67 25.38
C HIS A 515 7.76 -14.85 24.88
N LEU A 516 8.44 -13.75 24.52
CA LEU A 516 9.84 -13.79 24.11
C LEU A 516 10.77 -14.19 25.27
N GLU A 517 10.50 -13.75 26.49
CA GLU A 517 11.20 -14.21 27.70
C GLU A 517 11.08 -15.72 27.89
N ARG A 518 9.88 -16.28 27.73
CA ARG A 518 9.66 -17.73 27.74
C ARG A 518 10.50 -18.42 26.67
N ILE A 519 10.45 -17.95 25.41
CA ILE A 519 11.26 -18.52 24.33
C ILE A 519 12.75 -18.46 24.67
N HIS A 520 13.24 -17.33 25.19
CA HIS A 520 14.63 -17.16 25.61
C HIS A 520 15.05 -18.17 26.69
N MET A 521 14.24 -18.36 27.73
CA MET A 521 14.52 -19.35 28.79
C MET A 521 14.63 -20.78 28.23
N HIS A 522 13.74 -21.15 27.31
CA HIS A 522 13.76 -22.48 26.69
C HIS A 522 14.91 -22.66 25.68
N ALA A 523 15.31 -21.58 24.99
CA ALA A 523 16.42 -21.60 24.04
C ALA A 523 17.79 -21.65 24.72
N THR A 524 17.91 -21.11 25.95
CA THR A 524 19.13 -21.07 26.76
C THR A 524 19.29 -22.27 27.71
N ASP A 525 18.34 -23.22 27.73
CA ASP A 525 18.41 -24.40 28.60
C ASP A 525 19.57 -25.34 28.20
N ASP A 526 20.63 -25.32 29.01
CA ASP A 526 21.86 -26.14 28.89
C ASP A 526 21.60 -27.66 28.79
N ARG A 527 20.44 -28.16 29.25
CA ARG A 527 20.09 -29.59 29.14
C ARG A 527 19.87 -30.00 27.68
N LYS A 528 19.37 -29.10 26.83
CA LYS A 528 19.22 -29.32 25.38
C LYS A 528 20.59 -29.35 24.69
N PHE A 529 21.51 -28.46 25.10
CA PHE A 529 22.89 -28.40 24.59
C PHE A 529 23.71 -29.66 24.89
N LYS A 530 23.55 -30.27 26.08
CA LYS A 530 24.26 -31.51 26.44
C LYS A 530 23.74 -32.76 25.71
N LYS A 531 22.42 -32.86 25.45
CA LYS A 531 21.83 -33.95 24.64
C LYS A 531 22.07 -33.77 23.13
N GLN A 532 22.22 -32.53 22.64
CA GLN A 532 22.54 -32.26 21.23
C GLN A 532 24.03 -32.46 20.91
N LYS A 533 24.97 -32.18 21.83
CA LYS A 533 26.41 -32.45 21.61
C LYS A 533 26.75 -33.94 21.41
N SER A 534 25.91 -34.87 21.85
CA SER A 534 26.07 -36.29 21.53
C SER A 534 25.68 -36.66 20.08
N LEU A 535 25.06 -35.73 19.34
CA LEU A 535 24.75 -35.86 17.91
C LEU A 535 25.74 -34.97 17.13
N GLN A 536 26.74 -35.59 16.49
CA GLN A 536 27.90 -34.94 15.84
C GLN A 536 27.60 -33.94 14.70
N TYR A 537 26.32 -33.70 14.35
CA TYR A 537 25.91 -32.95 13.16
C TYR A 537 24.92 -31.79 13.43
N ALA A 538 24.67 -31.42 14.69
CA ALA A 538 23.77 -30.30 14.98
C ALA A 538 24.44 -28.94 14.59
N PRO A 539 23.78 -28.08 13.79
CA PRO A 539 24.27 -26.74 13.52
C PRO A 539 24.35 -25.92 14.83
N SER A 540 25.34 -25.03 14.94
CA SER A 540 25.58 -24.26 16.16
C SER A 540 24.40 -23.32 16.48
N SER A 541 23.74 -23.53 17.62
CA SER A 541 22.63 -22.73 18.17
C SER A 541 23.04 -21.32 18.64
N LEU A 542 24.10 -20.75 18.06
CA LEU A 542 24.72 -19.50 18.50
C LEU A 542 23.97 -18.24 18.01
N SER A 543 23.07 -18.34 17.01
CA SER A 543 22.40 -17.17 16.40
C SER A 543 21.01 -16.85 16.95
N THR A 544 20.34 -17.79 17.61
CA THR A 544 18.96 -17.60 18.12
C THR A 544 18.89 -16.60 19.28
N VAL A 545 19.86 -16.67 20.20
CA VAL A 545 19.85 -15.83 21.42
C VAL A 545 19.99 -14.33 21.10
N PRO A 546 20.96 -13.87 20.27
CA PRO A 546 21.04 -12.46 19.88
C PRO A 546 19.77 -11.94 19.22
N LEU A 547 19.13 -12.75 18.37
CA LEU A 547 17.89 -12.37 17.69
C LEU A 547 16.74 -12.18 18.68
N ILE A 548 16.52 -13.11 19.61
CA ILE A 548 15.48 -12.97 20.64
C ILE A 548 15.71 -11.72 21.48
N ILE A 549 16.97 -11.46 21.89
CA ILE A 549 17.32 -10.26 22.66
C ILE A 549 17.01 -9.00 21.85
N SER A 550 17.25 -9.00 20.54
CA SER A 550 16.92 -7.88 19.67
C SER A 550 15.41 -7.60 19.63
N TYR A 551 14.58 -8.65 19.46
CA TYR A 551 13.12 -8.51 19.50
C TYR A 551 12.62 -8.04 20.86
N GLN A 552 13.13 -8.60 21.96
CA GLN A 552 12.79 -8.17 23.32
C GLN A 552 13.12 -6.70 23.52
N THR A 553 14.33 -6.28 23.15
CA THR A 553 14.78 -4.89 23.29
C THR A 553 13.90 -3.94 22.49
N PHE A 554 13.48 -4.34 21.28
CA PHE A 554 12.58 -3.56 20.43
C PHE A 554 11.16 -3.45 21.02
N VAL A 555 10.58 -4.57 21.47
CA VAL A 555 9.25 -4.61 22.11
C VAL A 555 9.23 -3.78 23.40
N VAL A 556 10.27 -3.89 24.24
CA VAL A 556 10.41 -3.09 25.47
C VAL A 556 10.49 -1.60 25.14
N ALA A 557 11.28 -1.22 24.12
CA ALA A 557 11.35 0.17 23.68
C ALA A 557 9.97 0.70 23.24
N ARG A 558 9.23 -0.07 22.42
CA ARG A 558 7.85 0.30 22.01
C ARG A 558 6.92 0.41 23.21
N GLN A 559 7.00 -0.52 24.16
CA GLN A 559 6.13 -0.55 25.33
C GLN A 559 6.36 0.66 26.24
N ASP A 560 7.62 0.97 26.55
CA ASP A 560 7.98 2.11 27.39
C ASP A 560 7.54 3.44 26.77
N ILE A 561 7.65 3.57 25.45
CA ILE A 561 7.15 4.74 24.73
C ILE A 561 5.61 4.86 24.86
N CYS A 562 4.86 3.78 24.61
CA CYS A 562 3.40 3.76 24.75
C CYS A 562 2.96 4.13 26.18
N ARG A 563 3.65 3.55 27.17
CA ARG A 563 3.50 3.83 28.60
C ARG A 563 3.73 5.30 28.94
N GLY A 564 4.81 5.89 28.42
CA GLY A 564 5.14 7.29 28.60
C GLY A 564 4.04 8.20 28.06
N ILE A 565 3.64 8.01 26.80
CA ILE A 565 2.60 8.82 26.15
C ILE A 565 1.27 8.70 26.89
N ARG A 566 0.82 7.49 27.21
CA ARG A 566 -0.43 7.26 27.94
C ARG A 566 -0.47 8.02 29.26
N ARG A 567 0.64 7.99 30.03
CA ARG A 567 0.76 8.69 31.31
C ARG A 567 0.75 10.21 31.13
N ILE A 568 1.41 10.73 30.09
CA ILE A 568 1.32 12.16 29.73
C ILE A 568 -0.13 12.56 29.47
N ILE A 569 -0.85 11.83 28.60
CA ILE A 569 -2.22 12.19 28.24
C ILE A 569 -3.14 12.12 29.47
N THR A 570 -2.97 11.11 30.31
CA THR A 570 -3.75 10.98 31.56
C THR A 570 -3.44 12.13 32.54
N ALA A 571 -2.18 12.54 32.66
CA ALA A 571 -1.78 13.70 33.45
C ALA A 571 -2.42 14.99 32.92
N LEU A 572 -2.52 15.16 31.59
CA LEU A 572 -3.16 16.32 30.96
C LEU A 572 -4.68 16.34 31.10
N GLN A 573 -5.30 15.17 31.14
CA GLN A 573 -6.71 15.02 31.48
C GLN A 573 -6.97 15.48 32.92
N LYS A 574 -6.14 15.02 33.87
CA LYS A 574 -6.24 15.42 35.28
C LYS A 574 -6.07 16.93 35.49
N THR A 575 -5.17 17.58 34.76
CA THR A 575 -4.98 19.04 34.88
C THR A 575 -6.05 19.86 34.16
N GLY A 576 -6.95 19.22 33.42
CA GLY A 576 -8.04 19.85 32.68
C GLY A 576 -7.61 20.49 31.34
N HIS A 577 -6.39 20.22 30.88
CA HIS A 577 -5.86 20.74 29.61
C HIS A 577 -6.31 19.91 28.42
N PHE A 578 -6.62 18.64 28.65
CA PHE A 578 -7.24 17.77 27.68
C PHE A 578 -8.63 17.38 28.17
N LYS A 579 -9.67 17.89 27.49
CA LYS A 579 -11.06 17.48 27.75
C LYS A 579 -11.57 16.68 26.56
N PRO A 580 -12.01 15.43 26.75
CA PRO A 580 -12.61 14.66 25.65
C PRO A 580 -13.89 15.37 25.17
N PRO A 581 -14.20 15.29 23.87
CA PRO A 581 -15.45 15.87 23.35
C PRO A 581 -16.66 15.17 23.97
N GLN A 582 -17.66 15.96 24.36
CA GLN A 582 -18.97 15.45 24.73
C GLN A 582 -19.80 15.32 23.45
N LEU A 583 -20.01 14.08 23.02
CA LEU A 583 -20.77 13.77 21.81
C LEU A 583 -22.16 13.27 22.21
N GLU A 584 -23.21 13.76 21.56
CA GLU A 584 -24.60 13.45 21.92
C GLU A 584 -25.02 12.01 21.58
N PHE A 585 -24.52 11.48 20.45
CA PHE A 585 -24.88 10.15 19.93
C PHE A 585 -23.74 9.12 20.04
N ASP A 586 -22.76 9.37 20.92
CA ASP A 586 -21.58 8.51 21.04
C ASP A 586 -21.21 8.25 22.51
N ASN A 587 -20.66 7.07 22.78
CA ASN A 587 -20.22 6.64 24.11
C ASN A 587 -18.85 5.96 23.99
N GLU A 588 -17.97 6.26 24.94
CA GLU A 588 -16.64 5.67 25.06
C GLU A 588 -16.66 4.14 25.06
N SER A 589 -17.68 3.51 25.67
CA SER A 589 -17.82 2.05 25.64
C SER A 589 -18.05 1.52 24.23
N THR A 590 -18.89 2.19 23.43
CA THR A 590 -19.21 1.77 22.06
C THR A 590 -17.97 1.92 21.18
N ARG A 591 -17.23 3.02 21.32
CA ARG A 591 -15.94 3.21 20.64
C ARG A 591 -14.97 2.09 20.97
N PHE A 592 -14.79 1.77 22.26
CA PHE A 592 -13.93 0.67 22.69
C PHE A 592 -14.25 -0.64 21.96
N TRP A 593 -15.52 -1.05 21.98
CA TRP A 593 -15.94 -2.29 21.33
C TRP A 593 -15.81 -2.27 19.80
N HIS A 594 -15.97 -1.11 19.16
CA HIS A 594 -15.74 -0.96 17.73
C HIS A 594 -14.25 -1.03 17.37
N ARG A 595 -13.37 -0.40 18.16
CA ARG A 595 -11.92 -0.37 17.91
C ARG A 595 -11.27 -1.74 18.08
N PHE A 596 -11.66 -2.47 19.12
CA PHE A 596 -11.08 -3.79 19.45
C PHE A 596 -11.92 -4.97 18.96
N LYS A 597 -12.92 -4.73 18.09
CA LYS A 597 -13.82 -5.76 17.54
C LYS A 597 -13.07 -6.97 16.97
N VAL A 598 -11.96 -6.72 16.28
CA VAL A 598 -11.15 -7.75 15.62
C VAL A 598 -10.51 -8.72 16.63
N TYR A 599 -10.22 -8.27 17.85
CA TYR A 599 -9.61 -9.10 18.88
C TYR A 599 -10.62 -9.92 19.69
N ARG A 600 -11.92 -9.62 19.56
CA ARG A 600 -12.97 -10.29 20.34
C ARG A 600 -13.12 -11.77 20.00
N THR A 601 -12.78 -12.15 18.76
CA THR A 601 -12.92 -13.53 18.28
C THR A 601 -11.70 -14.40 18.60
N LEU A 602 -10.63 -13.83 19.18
CA LEU A 602 -9.37 -14.54 19.39
C LEU A 602 -9.39 -15.33 20.71
N GLY A 603 -8.76 -16.51 20.70
CA GLY A 603 -8.60 -17.32 21.91
C GLY A 603 -7.54 -16.76 22.87
N SER A 604 -6.42 -16.28 22.35
CA SER A 604 -5.28 -15.77 23.14
C SER A 604 -4.55 -14.64 22.39
N PRO A 605 -4.08 -13.55 23.02
CA PRO A 605 -4.29 -13.21 24.42
C PRO A 605 -5.75 -12.84 24.70
N THR A 606 -6.15 -12.98 25.96
CA THR A 606 -7.51 -12.66 26.40
C THR A 606 -7.83 -11.19 26.15
N MET A 607 -8.95 -10.92 25.49
CA MET A 607 -9.39 -9.56 25.20
C MET A 607 -9.69 -8.79 26.50
N LEU A 608 -9.11 -7.61 26.63
CA LEU A 608 -9.39 -6.73 27.77
C LEU A 608 -10.80 -6.14 27.68
N THR A 609 -11.40 -5.91 28.84
CA THR A 609 -12.75 -5.35 28.98
C THR A 609 -12.72 -3.84 29.17
N PHE A 610 -13.82 -3.19 28.83
CA PHE A 610 -13.99 -1.75 29.08
C PHE A 610 -13.98 -1.41 30.59
N GLN A 611 -14.36 -2.36 31.44
CA GLN A 611 -14.34 -2.17 32.89
C GLN A 611 -12.91 -2.09 33.40
N GLU A 612 -12.03 -2.99 32.95
CA GLU A 612 -10.59 -2.96 33.28
C GLU A 612 -9.92 -1.67 32.79
N LEU A 613 -10.31 -1.16 31.62
CA LEU A 613 -9.83 0.14 31.14
C LEU A 613 -10.18 1.25 32.15
N LYS A 614 -11.42 1.31 32.62
CA LYS A 614 -11.86 2.32 33.59
C LYS A 614 -11.11 2.20 34.91
N GLU A 615 -10.96 0.99 35.43
CA GLU A 615 -10.25 0.76 36.70
C GLU A 615 -8.77 1.13 36.61
N MET A 616 -8.11 0.77 35.51
CA MET A 616 -6.68 1.05 35.31
C MET A 616 -6.36 2.50 34.90
N THR A 617 -7.36 3.25 34.45
CA THR A 617 -7.24 4.68 34.12
C THR A 617 -7.67 5.60 35.27
N GLN A 618 -8.39 5.08 36.27
CA GLN A 618 -8.71 5.76 37.53
C GLN A 618 -7.46 5.91 38.40
N LEU A 619 -6.60 6.88 38.06
CA LEU A 619 -5.36 7.15 38.77
C LEU A 619 -5.53 8.18 39.89
N ASP A 620 -6.70 8.30 40.52
CA ASP A 620 -7.03 9.40 41.46
C ASP A 620 -5.99 9.57 42.58
N ASN A 621 -5.41 8.46 43.05
CA ASN A 621 -4.40 8.45 44.12
C ASN A 621 -2.99 8.88 43.70
N ILE A 622 -2.71 8.99 42.39
CA ILE A 622 -1.38 9.35 41.87
C ILE A 622 -1.34 10.84 41.52
N THR A 623 -0.33 11.55 42.01
CA THR A 623 -0.14 12.97 41.71
C THR A 623 0.26 13.16 40.23
N THR A 624 -0.13 14.29 39.64
CA THR A 624 0.27 14.64 38.26
C THR A 624 1.79 14.68 38.10
N LEU A 625 2.51 15.14 39.13
CA LEU A 625 3.97 15.19 39.12
C LEU A 625 4.60 13.80 39.08
N ASP A 626 4.05 12.83 39.82
CA ASP A 626 4.49 11.43 39.78
C ASP A 626 4.25 10.80 38.41
N LEU A 627 3.12 11.09 37.76
CA LEU A 627 2.84 10.63 36.40
C LEU A 627 3.89 11.14 35.41
N PHE A 628 4.29 12.42 35.50
CA PHE A 628 5.36 12.97 34.66
C PHE A 628 6.72 12.36 34.97
N ASN A 629 7.06 12.16 36.25
CA ASN A 629 8.34 11.53 36.63
C ASN A 629 8.43 10.06 36.19
N VAL A 630 7.34 9.29 36.29
CA VAL A 630 7.28 7.92 35.77
C VAL A 630 7.40 7.92 34.24
N SER A 631 6.67 8.82 33.56
CA SER A 631 6.78 8.96 32.11
C SER A 631 8.20 9.30 31.66
N LEU A 632 8.90 10.17 32.38
CA LEU A 632 10.29 10.53 32.10
C LEU A 632 11.20 9.30 32.18
N ARG A 633 11.04 8.49 33.23
CA ARG A 633 11.78 7.23 33.38
C ARG A 633 11.49 6.25 32.24
N ASN A 634 10.25 6.15 31.78
CA ASN A 634 9.92 5.29 30.63
C ASN A 634 10.63 5.76 29.35
N PHE A 635 10.61 7.06 29.03
CA PHE A 635 11.33 7.54 27.85
C PHE A 635 12.86 7.39 27.96
N GLN A 636 13.43 7.50 29.17
CA GLN A 636 14.84 7.24 29.41
C GLN A 636 15.19 5.75 29.21
N SER A 637 14.36 4.85 29.72
CA SER A 637 14.46 3.40 29.49
C SER A 637 14.38 3.07 27.99
N ALA A 638 13.37 3.58 27.29
CA ALA A 638 13.22 3.40 25.85
C ALA A 638 14.43 3.92 25.06
N ARG A 639 14.99 5.08 25.45
CA ARG A 639 16.21 5.61 24.85
C ARG A 639 17.37 4.63 24.99
N THR A 640 17.61 4.08 26.18
CA THR A 640 18.69 3.11 26.41
C THR A 640 18.49 1.84 25.59
N SER A 641 17.26 1.34 25.49
CA SER A 641 16.94 0.18 24.63
C SER A 641 17.23 0.47 23.14
N ILE A 642 16.86 1.65 22.64
CA ILE A 642 17.13 2.04 21.25
C ILE A 642 18.64 2.23 20.99
N GLU A 643 19.37 2.84 21.93
CA GLU A 643 20.84 2.97 21.84
C GLU A 643 21.52 1.58 21.84
N SER A 644 20.99 0.62 22.61
CA SER A 644 21.45 -0.77 22.57
C SER A 644 21.22 -1.41 21.20
N LEU A 645 20.02 -1.26 20.61
CA LEU A 645 19.72 -1.77 19.27
C LEU A 645 20.63 -1.17 18.18
N LEU A 646 20.90 0.14 18.25
CA LEU A 646 21.83 0.82 17.33
C LEU A 646 23.27 0.29 17.41
N SER A 647 23.64 -0.35 18.53
CA SER A 647 24.98 -0.94 18.74
C SER A 647 25.09 -2.40 18.32
N MET A 648 23.96 -3.08 18.06
CA MET A 648 23.93 -4.48 17.63
C MET A 648 24.40 -4.64 16.18
N LYS A 649 24.96 -5.80 15.84
CA LYS A 649 25.38 -6.09 14.47
C LYS A 649 24.17 -6.35 13.57
N PRO A 650 24.25 -6.06 12.26
CA PRO A 650 23.20 -6.42 11.30
C PRO A 650 22.86 -7.92 11.32
N SER A 651 23.88 -8.77 11.54
CA SER A 651 23.72 -10.23 11.65
C SER A 651 22.88 -10.67 12.85
N ASP A 652 22.89 -9.88 13.93
CA ASP A 652 22.22 -10.21 15.18
C ASP A 652 20.74 -9.78 15.15
N THR A 653 20.42 -8.79 14.30
CA THR A 653 19.07 -8.25 14.10
C THR A 653 18.37 -8.80 12.85
N ARG A 654 19.09 -9.52 11.97
CA ARG A 654 18.59 -10.05 10.68
C ARG A 654 18.06 -9.00 9.71
N MET A 655 18.66 -7.81 9.77
CA MET A 655 18.31 -6.66 8.94
C MET A 655 19.39 -6.37 7.89
N GLU A 656 20.15 -7.36 7.41
CA GLU A 656 21.31 -7.15 6.52
C GLU A 656 20.92 -6.42 5.22
N TYR A 657 19.77 -6.76 4.64
CA TYR A 657 19.29 -6.20 3.37
C TYR A 657 18.58 -4.85 3.51
N CYS A 658 18.15 -4.48 4.72
CA CYS A 658 17.41 -3.24 5.00
C CYS A 658 18.05 -2.39 6.11
N HIS A 659 19.32 -2.62 6.42
CA HIS A 659 20.01 -2.02 7.57
C HIS A 659 19.96 -0.48 7.56
N ALA A 660 20.11 0.14 6.38
CA ALA A 660 20.09 1.59 6.27
C ALA A 660 18.74 2.20 6.68
N GLU A 661 17.63 1.60 6.24
CA GLU A 661 16.28 2.07 6.59
C GLU A 661 15.97 1.75 8.06
N PHE A 662 16.28 0.53 8.51
CA PHE A 662 16.14 0.14 9.92
C PHE A 662 16.85 1.11 10.90
N ILE A 663 18.09 1.52 10.59
CA ILE A 663 18.83 2.48 11.43
C ILE A 663 18.20 3.88 11.38
N LYS A 664 17.66 4.28 10.23
CA LYS A 664 16.98 5.57 10.09
C LYS A 664 15.71 5.62 10.93
N ASP A 665 14.96 4.52 11.01
CA ASP A 665 13.76 4.39 11.83
C ASP A 665 14.09 4.40 13.32
N LEU A 666 15.10 3.62 13.74
CA LEU A 666 15.60 3.66 15.12
C LEU A 666 16.09 5.06 15.53
N ARG A 667 16.80 5.76 14.64
CA ARG A 667 17.20 7.16 14.89
C ARG A 667 16.00 8.09 14.98
N ALA A 668 14.94 7.82 14.24
CA ALA A 668 13.71 8.59 14.29
C ALA A 668 12.98 8.36 15.62
N MET A 669 12.80 7.12 16.06
CA MET A 669 12.30 6.79 17.40
C MET A 669 13.14 7.45 18.50
N LEU A 670 14.48 7.40 18.38
CA LEU A 670 15.40 8.03 19.33
C LEU A 670 15.21 9.54 19.42
N ARG A 671 15.06 10.24 18.28
CA ARG A 671 14.78 11.69 18.25
C ARG A 671 13.51 12.01 19.03
N VAL A 672 12.47 11.18 18.89
CA VAL A 672 11.21 11.43 19.58
C VAL A 672 11.31 11.15 21.09
N CYS A 673 12.03 10.11 21.51
CA CYS A 673 12.33 9.89 22.93
C CYS A 673 13.05 11.10 23.53
N ILE A 674 14.09 11.62 22.86
CA ILE A 674 14.85 12.79 23.31
C ILE A 674 13.95 14.03 23.39
N ALA A 675 13.13 14.29 22.37
CA ALA A 675 12.21 15.42 22.35
C ALA A 675 11.23 15.37 23.54
N ASN A 676 10.62 14.21 23.79
CA ASN A 676 9.70 14.03 24.93
C ASN A 676 10.41 14.14 26.29
N ILE A 677 11.64 13.63 26.43
CA ILE A 677 12.44 13.79 27.65
C ILE A 677 12.69 15.27 27.95
N VAL A 678 13.15 16.04 26.95
CA VAL A 678 13.44 17.48 27.12
C VAL A 678 12.17 18.25 27.45
N ASN A 679 11.05 17.95 26.79
CA ASN A 679 9.76 18.59 27.05
C ASN A 679 9.23 18.25 28.45
N LEU A 680 9.34 16.99 28.88
CA LEU A 680 8.93 16.57 30.22
C LEU A 680 9.76 17.23 31.32
N LEU A 681 11.09 17.33 31.15
CA LEU A 681 11.95 18.01 32.12
C LEU A 681 11.51 19.47 32.32
N LYS A 682 11.26 20.19 31.21
CA LYS A 682 10.73 21.56 31.25
C LYS A 682 9.38 21.64 31.98
N ILE A 683 8.46 20.72 31.68
CA ILE A 683 7.14 20.68 32.33
C ILE A 683 7.28 20.41 33.83
N ILE A 684 8.14 19.46 34.23
CA ILE A 684 8.37 19.09 35.62
C ILE A 684 8.96 20.26 36.41
N ASP A 685 9.95 20.96 35.85
CA ASP A 685 10.57 22.12 36.50
C ASP A 685 9.59 23.28 36.68
N GLU A 686 8.72 23.51 35.69
CA GLU A 686 7.63 24.49 35.80
C GLU A 686 6.57 24.07 36.82
N PHE A 687 6.25 22.78 36.91
CA PHE A 687 5.29 22.27 37.87
C PHE A 687 5.80 22.35 39.32
N LYS A 688 7.12 22.23 39.51
CA LYS A 688 7.78 22.41 40.82
C LYS A 688 7.81 23.88 41.24
N SER A 689 8.17 24.80 40.33
CA SER A 689 8.24 26.23 40.64
C SER A 689 6.88 26.87 40.97
N ILE A 690 5.78 26.29 40.47
CA ILE A 690 4.41 26.75 40.79
C ILE A 690 3.92 26.22 42.15
N ASN A 691 4.39 25.05 42.60
CA ASN A 691 3.93 24.42 43.85
C ASN A 691 4.82 24.74 45.06
N GLU A 692 5.96 25.40 44.88
CA GLU A 692 6.70 26.05 45.97
C GLU A 692 6.22 27.51 46.11
N PRO A 693 5.28 27.83 47.03
CA PRO A 693 5.02 29.23 47.34
C PRO A 693 6.28 29.83 47.97
N ASN A 694 6.69 31.01 47.48
CA ASN A 694 7.78 31.82 48.01
C ASN A 694 7.86 31.74 49.53
N LYS A 695 8.87 31.05 50.06
CA LYS A 695 9.22 31.05 51.50
C LYS A 695 9.92 32.33 51.97
N ASN A 696 9.91 33.39 51.17
CA ASN A 696 10.59 34.64 51.45
C ASN A 696 9.64 35.83 51.29
N GLN A 697 8.74 36.00 52.26
CA GLN A 697 8.28 37.31 52.73
C GLN A 697 7.58 37.11 54.09
N ASP A 698 7.75 38.10 54.97
CA ASP A 698 7.22 38.22 56.33
C ASP A 698 8.07 37.63 57.48
N ASN A 699 9.20 38.29 57.73
CA ASN A 699 9.60 38.62 59.10
C ASN A 699 9.34 40.12 59.31
N ASP A 700 8.16 40.46 59.84
CA ASP A 700 7.96 41.63 60.69
C ASP A 700 6.60 41.54 61.43
N GLY A 701 6.65 41.56 62.76
CA GLY A 701 5.67 42.19 63.64
C GLY A 701 4.29 41.55 63.87
N GLU A 702 4.14 40.91 65.04
CA GLU A 702 2.94 40.67 65.87
C GLU A 702 1.56 41.27 65.47
N SER A 703 0.51 40.43 65.46
CA SER A 703 -0.53 40.38 66.52
C SER A 703 -1.85 39.67 66.12
N ASN A 704 -2.33 38.79 67.01
CA ASN A 704 -3.67 38.19 67.17
C ASN A 704 -4.81 38.50 66.16
N LYS A 705 -5.41 37.45 65.56
CA LYS A 705 -6.82 37.03 65.80
C LYS A 705 -7.21 35.75 65.04
N LYS A 706 -8.12 35.00 65.67
CA LYS A 706 -8.75 33.72 65.28
C LYS A 706 -9.58 33.79 63.98
N GLY A 707 -9.64 32.68 63.24
CA GLY A 707 -10.90 32.19 62.62
C GLY A 707 -10.93 31.91 61.11
N HIS A 708 -11.19 30.64 60.78
CA HIS A 708 -11.74 30.03 59.55
C HIS A 708 -10.84 29.66 58.33
N PRO A 709 -11.05 28.46 57.74
CA PRO A 709 -10.41 28.03 56.50
C PRO A 709 -11.16 28.64 55.30
N SER A 710 -10.45 29.33 54.41
CA SER A 710 -11.02 29.80 53.14
C SER A 710 -10.36 29.10 51.96
N THR A 711 -11.18 28.27 51.31
CA THR A 711 -11.09 27.87 49.92
C THR A 711 -11.00 29.11 49.02
N PHE A 712 -9.87 29.36 48.36
CA PHE A 712 -9.85 30.21 47.15
C PHE A 712 -8.69 29.79 46.23
N GLU A 713 -9.02 29.01 45.20
CA GLU A 713 -8.23 28.90 43.96
C GLU A 713 -8.24 30.28 43.28
N ASP A 714 -7.07 30.90 43.12
CA ASP A 714 -6.95 32.21 42.46
C ASP A 714 -7.19 32.09 40.93
N PRO A 715 -8.23 32.76 40.37
CA PRO A 715 -8.53 32.73 38.94
C PRO A 715 -7.43 33.34 38.06
N LYS A 716 -6.60 34.25 38.59
CA LYS A 716 -5.53 34.90 37.80
C LYS A 716 -4.36 33.96 37.53
N ALA A 717 -4.03 33.09 38.49
CA ALA A 717 -3.08 32.00 38.28
C ALA A 717 -3.61 31.04 37.20
N ARG A 718 -4.89 30.65 37.24
CA ARG A 718 -5.52 29.82 36.19
C ARG A 718 -5.42 30.43 34.79
N ILE A 719 -5.53 31.74 34.62
CA ILE A 719 -5.51 32.41 33.31
C ILE A 719 -4.09 32.52 32.72
N GLN A 720 -3.06 32.80 33.54
CA GLN A 720 -1.65 32.87 33.10
C GLN A 720 -1.08 31.48 32.81
N ILE A 721 -1.28 30.57 33.77
CA ILE A 721 -1.86 29.24 33.57
C ILE A 721 -2.15 28.87 32.10
N ILE A 722 -3.40 29.09 31.69
CA ILE A 722 -4.01 28.69 30.41
C ILE A 722 -3.31 29.27 29.17
N LYS A 723 -2.73 30.49 29.22
CA LYS A 723 -2.09 31.12 28.05
C LYS A 723 -0.69 30.57 27.72
N ILE A 724 0.11 30.22 28.73
CA ILE A 724 1.42 29.56 28.54
C ILE A 724 1.21 28.05 28.21
N ARG A 725 0.05 27.49 28.59
CA ARG A 725 -0.40 26.08 28.44
C ARG A 725 -0.92 25.63 27.07
N ARG A 726 -1.19 26.49 26.08
CA ARG A 726 -1.75 26.00 24.79
C ARG A 726 -0.64 25.66 23.78
N VAL A 727 0.29 26.58 23.60
CA VAL A 727 1.36 26.52 22.57
C VAL A 727 2.37 25.38 22.79
N ARG A 728 2.73 25.04 24.04
CA ARG A 728 3.73 23.99 24.33
C ARG A 728 3.15 22.58 24.31
N PHE A 729 1.88 22.41 24.67
CA PHE A 729 1.21 21.12 24.60
C PHE A 729 0.81 20.75 23.18
N ASP A 730 0.48 21.72 22.32
CA ASP A 730 0.31 21.51 20.86
C ASP A 730 1.58 20.93 20.21
N PHE A 731 2.77 21.31 20.71
CA PHE A 731 4.05 20.75 20.28
C PHE A 731 4.22 19.27 20.68
N ILE A 732 3.81 18.90 21.90
CA ILE A 732 3.80 17.50 22.37
C ILE A 732 2.80 16.68 21.55
N TRP A 733 1.65 17.24 21.16
CA TRP A 733 0.71 16.58 20.24
C TRP A 733 1.30 16.40 18.83
N LYS A 734 2.09 17.37 18.35
CA LYS A 734 2.83 17.27 17.09
C LYS A 734 3.91 16.18 17.15
N ASP A 735 4.66 16.13 18.24
CA ASP A 735 5.70 15.12 18.48
C ASP A 735 5.11 13.73 18.74
N ILE A 736 3.95 13.61 19.40
CA ILE A 736 3.19 12.36 19.56
C ILE A 736 2.66 11.87 18.21
N ARG A 737 2.17 12.74 17.32
CA ARG A 737 1.79 12.37 15.94
C ARG A 737 2.99 11.93 15.10
N ILE A 738 4.15 12.54 15.31
CA ILE A 738 5.43 12.11 14.71
C ILE A 738 5.86 10.77 15.32
N LEU A 739 5.67 10.54 16.63
CA LEU A 739 5.94 9.30 17.34
C LEU A 739 5.10 8.15 16.79
N ILE A 740 3.80 8.40 16.66
CA ILE A 740 2.77 7.56 16.04
C ILE A 740 3.20 7.12 14.65
N ARG A 741 3.80 8.02 13.87
CA ARG A 741 4.25 7.77 12.50
C ARG A 741 5.63 7.11 12.40
N LEU A 742 6.43 7.15 13.46
CA LEU A 742 7.80 6.61 13.51
C LEU A 742 7.91 5.29 14.30
N MET A 743 6.89 4.91 15.08
CA MET A 743 6.79 3.58 15.69
C MET A 743 6.22 2.52 14.73
N THR A 744 5.76 2.95 13.55
CA THR A 744 5.10 2.18 12.48
C THR A 744 5.97 1.92 11.26
N ILE A 745 7.13 2.59 11.19
CA ILE A 745 8.20 2.27 10.25
C ILE A 745 9.18 1.40 11.03
#